data_AF-A0A9D4XN27-F1
#
_entry.id   AF-A0A9D4XN27-F1
#
_cell.length_a   1.000
_cell.length_b   1.000
_cell.length_c   1.000
_cell.angle_alpha   90.00
_cell.angle_beta   90.00
_cell.angle_gamma   90.00
#
_symmetry.space_group_name_H-M   'P 1'
#
loop_
_entity.id
_entity.type
_entity.pdbx_description
1 polymer ?
#
loop_
_entity_poly.entity_id
_entity_poly.type
_entity_poly.pdbx_seq_one_letter_code
_entity_poly.pdbx_strand_id
1 'polypeptide(L)'
;MGWDIQGSSLGFLAERASHLGLGLLNDLSRTPSNSWVNSQDIKMSERSILEPDILDPPSQDCCVQESSIIEDEWGRTHASGVHVGGRIVLNLWRLIRGEVKLNLYSVEAVAEAVLRRKVPSLNHNVLTKWFSSGPGQARYQCIKYIVDKAKLNLEILNQLDMVNRTSELARVFGIDFFSVLSRGSQYRVESMFLRLAHTQNYVAISPGKQQVASQPAMECLPLVMEPESGFYSDPVVVLDFQSLYPSMIIAYNLCFCTCLGKVVASKTNTLGVSPFSPEQHVLQDLKDQILLTPNGVMFVPSKVQRGILPRLLEEILSTRIMVKQAMKKLSPSEQVLQRIFNARQLALKLISNVTYGYTAAGFTGRMPCAELADSIVQCGRCTLEKAISFVNLQEKWNAKVIYGDTDSMFVLLKGRTVKEAFQIGSEIASAITAMNPSPVTLKMEKVYHRCFLITKKRYVGYSYESPDQIEPVFDAKGIETVRRDTCEAVAKIMEQSLRLFFEHQSLLEVKTYLQRQWKRILSGRVSLKDFIFAKEVRLGTYSARISSLPPAAIVATKAMRIDRRAEPRYAERIPYVVIHGEPGARLADMVVDPLEVLAIDSPLRINDLYYINKQIIPALQRLFGLVGADLNLWFAEMPRPIREASVKHAFTSNIHRTRIDSYYLSKHCVLCGGLVQASARLCDQCSANEVAAATAVIGKTSKLEQEMQHLVSICHHCGGGDRLLESGVKCTSISCLVFYERRKVQKELLAATNVAADKGFYPRCTIEWF
;
A
#
# COMPACT_ATOMS: atom_id res chain seq x y z
N MET A 1 -2.40 -8.35 -21.93
CA MET A 1 -2.13 -7.55 -20.71
C MET A 1 -2.73 -6.16 -20.87
N GLY A 2 -3.03 -5.46 -19.78
CA GLY A 2 -3.60 -4.11 -19.81
C GLY A 2 -3.67 -3.54 -18.40
N TRP A 3 -3.80 -2.20 -18.29
CA TRP A 3 -3.87 -1.55 -16.98
C TRP A 3 -4.99 -2.11 -16.12
N ASP A 4 -6.24 -1.94 -16.59
CA ASP A 4 -7.46 -2.54 -16.06
C ASP A 4 -8.11 -3.40 -17.13
N ILE A 5 -8.04 -4.71 -16.94
CA ILE A 5 -8.57 -5.70 -17.88
C ILE A 5 -10.06 -5.95 -17.65
N GLN A 6 -10.55 -5.77 -16.42
CA GLN A 6 -11.90 -6.21 -16.03
C GLN A 6 -12.97 -5.25 -16.56
N GLY A 7 -12.88 -3.96 -16.19
CA GLY A 7 -13.89 -2.95 -16.55
C GLY A 7 -13.54 -2.11 -17.78
N SER A 8 -12.41 -2.36 -18.42
CA SER A 8 -11.93 -1.62 -19.60
C SER A 8 -11.39 -2.63 -20.62
N SER A 9 -10.45 -2.25 -21.49
CA SER A 9 -9.74 -3.12 -22.46
C SER A 9 -10.45 -4.43 -22.85
N LEU A 10 -9.94 -5.59 -22.43
CA LEU A 10 -10.45 -6.90 -22.88
C LEU A 10 -11.82 -7.25 -22.29
N GLY A 11 -12.08 -6.94 -21.02
CA GLY A 11 -13.37 -7.22 -20.38
C GLY A 11 -14.49 -6.41 -21.00
N PHE A 12 -14.25 -5.13 -21.31
CA PHE A 12 -15.20 -4.29 -22.04
C PHE A 12 -15.46 -4.81 -23.45
N LEU A 13 -14.42 -5.23 -24.18
CA LEU A 13 -14.59 -5.82 -25.52
C LEU A 13 -15.37 -7.13 -25.47
N ALA A 14 -15.12 -7.98 -24.47
CA ALA A 14 -15.87 -9.21 -24.27
C ALA A 14 -17.34 -8.94 -23.93
N GLU A 15 -17.61 -7.98 -23.03
CA GLU A 15 -18.98 -7.52 -22.68
C GLU A 15 -19.70 -7.03 -23.93
N ARG A 16 -19.04 -6.18 -24.72
CA ARG A 16 -19.62 -5.66 -25.95
C ARG A 16 -19.84 -6.74 -27.01
N ALA A 17 -18.90 -7.66 -27.18
CA ALA A 17 -19.02 -8.77 -28.12
C ALA A 17 -20.17 -9.71 -27.73
N SER A 18 -20.31 -10.02 -26.44
CA SER A 18 -21.42 -10.82 -25.92
C SER A 18 -22.78 -10.18 -26.21
N HIS A 19 -22.92 -8.86 -26.00
CA HIS A 19 -24.13 -8.12 -26.40
C HIS A 19 -24.40 -8.13 -27.91
N LEU A 20 -23.39 -8.37 -28.74
CA LEU A 20 -23.51 -8.52 -30.18
C LEU A 20 -23.63 -9.99 -30.63
N GLY A 21 -23.72 -10.94 -29.69
CA GLY A 21 -23.81 -12.38 -29.97
C GLY A 21 -22.48 -13.03 -30.40
N LEU A 22 -21.33 -12.39 -30.15
CA LEU A 22 -20.01 -12.86 -30.55
C LEU A 22 -19.21 -13.43 -29.37
N GLY A 23 -18.68 -14.65 -29.53
CA GLY A 23 -17.86 -15.35 -28.53
C GLY A 23 -16.39 -14.94 -28.51
N LEU A 24 -16.09 -13.64 -28.37
CA LEU A 24 -14.73 -13.09 -28.55
C LEU A 24 -13.62 -13.82 -27.77
N LEU A 25 -13.86 -14.19 -26.51
CA LEU A 25 -12.84 -14.87 -25.70
C LEU A 25 -12.52 -16.28 -26.21
N ASN A 26 -13.51 -16.97 -26.77
CA ASN A 26 -13.33 -18.28 -27.40
C ASN A 26 -12.55 -18.13 -28.71
N ASP A 27 -12.86 -17.12 -29.51
CA ASP A 27 -12.15 -16.85 -30.78
C ASP A 27 -10.68 -16.46 -30.56
N LEU A 28 -10.40 -15.76 -29.46
CA LEU A 28 -9.03 -15.42 -29.06
C LEU A 28 -8.28 -16.61 -28.45
N SER A 29 -8.98 -17.67 -28.03
CA SER A 29 -8.38 -18.83 -27.39
C SER A 29 -7.40 -19.55 -28.33
N ARG A 30 -6.42 -20.23 -27.76
CA ARG A 30 -5.59 -21.21 -28.48
C ARG A 30 -6.19 -22.60 -28.48
N THR A 31 -7.24 -22.83 -27.68
CA THR A 31 -8.00 -24.08 -27.71
C THR A 31 -9.01 -23.99 -28.84
N PRO A 32 -9.13 -25.03 -29.69
CA PRO A 32 -10.18 -25.06 -30.70
C PRO A 32 -11.55 -24.95 -30.02
N SER A 33 -12.45 -24.17 -30.61
CA SER A 33 -13.84 -24.10 -30.18
C SER A 33 -14.53 -25.42 -30.51
N ASN A 34 -15.37 -25.95 -29.61
CA ASN A 34 -16.13 -27.19 -29.85
C ASN A 34 -17.01 -27.15 -31.11
N SER A 35 -17.25 -25.97 -31.70
CA SER A 35 -17.91 -25.82 -33.00
C SER A 35 -17.09 -26.40 -34.16
N TRP A 36 -15.77 -26.50 -34.05
CA TRP A 36 -14.91 -27.16 -35.04
C TRP A 36 -14.89 -28.69 -34.93
N VAL A 37 -15.08 -29.25 -33.73
CA VAL A 37 -15.06 -30.70 -33.51
C VAL A 37 -16.30 -31.37 -34.13
N ASN A 38 -17.48 -30.76 -33.99
CA ASN A 38 -18.70 -31.26 -34.62
C ASN A 38 -18.65 -31.26 -36.16
N SER A 39 -17.80 -30.43 -36.79
CA SER A 39 -17.69 -30.40 -38.26
C SER A 39 -16.88 -31.58 -38.85
N GLN A 40 -16.08 -32.25 -38.02
CA GLN A 40 -15.33 -33.46 -38.43
C GLN A 40 -16.09 -34.75 -38.09
N ASP A 41 -16.84 -34.76 -36.98
CA ASP A 41 -17.63 -35.95 -36.58
C ASP A 41 -18.93 -36.14 -37.40
N ILE A 42 -19.43 -35.09 -38.06
CA ILE A 42 -20.60 -35.17 -38.97
C ILE A 42 -20.26 -35.88 -40.29
N LYS A 43 -18.98 -36.00 -40.67
CA LYS A 43 -18.59 -36.72 -41.91
C LYS A 43 -18.42 -38.24 -41.73
N MET A 44 -18.58 -38.78 -40.53
CA MET A 44 -18.34 -40.21 -40.25
C MET A 44 -19.52 -40.98 -39.65
N SER A 45 -20.74 -40.40 -39.57
CA SER A 45 -21.90 -41.06 -38.93
C SER A 45 -23.20 -41.08 -39.74
N GLU A 46 -23.18 -40.86 -41.05
CA GLU A 46 -24.34 -41.14 -41.91
C GLU A 46 -24.29 -42.56 -42.49
N ARG A 47 -24.69 -43.57 -41.70
CA ARG A 47 -25.17 -44.88 -42.18
C ARG A 47 -25.79 -45.73 -41.05
N SER A 48 -27.05 -45.46 -40.71
CA SER A 48 -28.10 -46.40 -40.20
C SER A 48 -29.22 -45.58 -39.52
N ILE A 49 -30.27 -45.16 -40.24
CA ILE A 49 -31.60 -45.78 -40.38
C ILE A 49 -32.46 -45.84 -39.09
N LEU A 50 -33.40 -44.87 -39.04
CA LEU A 50 -34.84 -44.89 -38.70
C LEU A 50 -35.36 -45.46 -37.36
N GLU A 51 -36.01 -44.58 -36.56
CA GLU A 51 -37.41 -44.70 -36.11
C GLU A 51 -37.97 -43.32 -35.63
N PRO A 52 -39.30 -43.04 -35.70
CA PRO A 52 -39.86 -41.68 -35.69
C PRO A 52 -40.60 -41.24 -34.40
N ASP A 53 -40.55 -39.92 -34.18
CA ASP A 53 -41.53 -38.99 -33.60
C ASP A 53 -42.27 -39.28 -32.27
N ILE A 54 -41.96 -38.44 -31.27
CA ILE A 54 -42.98 -37.73 -30.48
C ILE A 54 -42.61 -36.24 -30.44
N LEU A 55 -43.47 -35.43 -31.05
CA LEU A 55 -43.44 -33.96 -31.09
C LEU A 55 -43.98 -33.38 -29.77
N ASP A 56 -43.22 -32.46 -29.16
CA ASP A 56 -43.74 -31.44 -28.25
C ASP A 56 -43.50 -30.03 -28.87
N PRO A 57 -44.41 -29.06 -28.66
CA PRO A 57 -44.48 -27.80 -29.42
C PRO A 57 -43.42 -26.77 -28.99
N PRO A 58 -43.14 -25.74 -29.81
CA PRO A 58 -42.04 -24.81 -29.59
C PRO A 58 -42.40 -23.81 -28.49
N SER A 59 -41.74 -23.91 -27.32
CA SER A 59 -41.69 -22.79 -26.39
C SER A 59 -40.73 -21.73 -26.94
N GLN A 60 -41.34 -20.71 -27.54
CA GLN A 60 -40.79 -19.35 -27.62
C GLN A 60 -40.39 -18.91 -26.21
N ASP A 61 -39.12 -19.06 -25.88
CA ASP A 61 -38.44 -18.26 -24.87
C ASP A 61 -36.96 -18.16 -25.28
N CYS A 62 -36.68 -17.20 -26.17
CA CYS A 62 -35.31 -16.76 -26.44
C CYS A 62 -34.85 -15.88 -25.28
N CYS A 63 -34.80 -16.44 -24.07
CA CYS A 63 -34.13 -15.84 -22.93
C CYS A 63 -32.64 -16.02 -23.17
N VAL A 64 -32.00 -14.98 -23.71
CA VAL A 64 -30.54 -14.83 -23.72
C VAL A 64 -30.07 -14.95 -22.27
N GLN A 65 -29.58 -16.13 -21.87
CA GLN A 65 -28.88 -16.29 -20.61
C GLN A 65 -27.67 -15.37 -20.67
N GLU A 66 -27.69 -14.27 -19.91
CA GLU A 66 -26.50 -13.46 -19.64
C GLU A 66 -25.49 -14.33 -18.89
N SER A 67 -24.70 -15.12 -19.61
CA SER A 67 -23.54 -15.80 -19.03
C SER A 67 -22.57 -14.71 -18.57
N SER A 68 -22.39 -14.58 -17.26
CA SER A 68 -21.49 -13.59 -16.70
C SER A 68 -20.06 -13.88 -17.19
N ILE A 69 -19.43 -12.90 -17.84
CA ILE A 69 -18.10 -13.07 -18.46
C ILE A 69 -17.01 -13.35 -17.41
N ILE A 70 -17.28 -13.06 -16.13
CA ILE A 70 -16.40 -13.30 -15.00
C ILE A 70 -17.17 -14.12 -13.97
N GLU A 71 -17.03 -15.44 -14.05
CA GLU A 71 -17.58 -16.38 -13.04
C GLU A 71 -16.64 -16.58 -11.84
N ASP A 72 -15.32 -16.37 -12.03
CA ASP A 72 -14.31 -16.50 -10.98
C ASP A 72 -14.29 -15.27 -10.05
N GLU A 73 -15.02 -15.33 -8.93
CA GLU A 73 -15.05 -14.26 -7.93
C GLU A 73 -13.67 -14.01 -7.30
N TRP A 74 -12.88 -15.07 -7.09
CA TRP A 74 -11.54 -14.94 -6.53
C TRP A 74 -10.62 -14.24 -7.53
N GLY A 75 -10.68 -14.63 -8.80
CA GLY A 75 -9.98 -13.97 -9.90
C GLY A 75 -10.42 -12.52 -10.10
N ARG A 76 -11.72 -12.23 -9.97
CA ARG A 76 -12.25 -10.87 -10.02
C ARG A 76 -11.65 -9.99 -8.93
N THR A 77 -11.54 -10.49 -7.71
CA THR A 77 -11.10 -9.73 -6.54
C THR A 77 -9.57 -9.66 -6.36
N HIS A 78 -8.84 -10.71 -6.77
CA HIS A 78 -7.40 -10.85 -6.50
C HIS A 78 -6.52 -10.94 -7.75
N ALA A 79 -7.06 -11.24 -8.94
CA ALA A 79 -6.30 -11.44 -10.18
C ALA A 79 -6.98 -10.82 -11.43
N SER A 80 -6.88 -11.46 -12.59
CA SER A 80 -7.49 -10.95 -13.84
C SER A 80 -9.01 -11.14 -13.86
N GLY A 81 -9.52 -12.30 -13.45
CA GLY A 81 -10.94 -12.68 -13.58
C GLY A 81 -11.38 -12.98 -15.01
N VAL A 82 -10.71 -12.41 -16.02
CA VAL A 82 -10.89 -12.74 -17.44
C VAL A 82 -9.87 -13.80 -17.85
N HIS A 83 -10.36 -14.89 -18.45
CA HIS A 83 -9.58 -16.05 -18.88
C HIS A 83 -9.68 -16.24 -20.41
N VAL A 84 -8.56 -16.59 -21.03
CA VAL A 84 -8.48 -16.93 -22.46
C VAL A 84 -7.67 -18.21 -22.57
N GLY A 85 -8.26 -19.27 -23.15
CA GLY A 85 -7.63 -20.58 -23.21
C GLY A 85 -6.26 -20.53 -23.89
N GLY A 86 -5.25 -21.12 -23.26
CA GLY A 86 -3.86 -21.14 -23.74
C GLY A 86 -3.14 -19.78 -23.74
N ARG A 87 -3.71 -18.71 -23.17
CA ARG A 87 -3.07 -17.39 -23.06
C ARG A 87 -3.12 -16.85 -21.63
N ILE A 88 -2.07 -16.15 -21.23
CA ILE A 88 -1.98 -15.54 -19.90
C ILE A 88 -2.48 -14.10 -19.97
N VAL A 89 -3.47 -13.78 -19.14
CA VAL A 89 -4.08 -12.44 -19.06
C VAL A 89 -3.59 -11.74 -17.79
N LEU A 90 -2.85 -10.64 -17.97
CA LEU A 90 -2.20 -9.90 -16.88
C LEU A 90 -2.89 -8.55 -16.63
N ASN A 91 -3.55 -8.42 -15.48
CA ASN A 91 -4.20 -7.20 -15.02
C ASN A 91 -3.21 -6.33 -14.21
N LEU A 92 -2.62 -5.32 -14.86
CA LEU A 92 -1.43 -4.64 -14.36
C LEU A 92 -1.65 -3.87 -13.07
N TRP A 93 -2.78 -3.16 -12.92
CA TRP A 93 -2.99 -2.34 -11.72
C TRP A 93 -3.00 -3.19 -10.44
N ARG A 94 -3.54 -4.42 -10.52
CA ARG A 94 -3.53 -5.38 -9.40
C ARG A 94 -2.15 -5.93 -9.12
N LEU A 95 -1.40 -6.29 -10.17
CA LEU A 95 -0.03 -6.76 -10.03
C LEU A 95 0.84 -5.69 -9.37
N ILE A 96 0.76 -4.45 -9.86
CA ILE A 96 1.53 -3.31 -9.33
C ILE A 96 1.14 -2.99 -7.89
N ARG A 97 -0.12 -3.17 -7.49
CA ARG A 97 -0.56 -3.02 -6.09
C ARG A 97 0.16 -3.99 -5.15
N GLY A 98 0.49 -5.21 -5.61
CA GLY A 98 1.29 -6.17 -4.87
C GLY A 98 2.78 -5.81 -4.79
N GLU A 99 3.30 -5.14 -5.82
CA GLU A 99 4.72 -4.84 -5.99
C GLU A 99 5.17 -3.52 -5.35
N VAL A 100 4.40 -2.45 -5.55
CA VAL A 100 4.76 -1.10 -5.12
C VAL A 100 3.74 -0.58 -4.11
N LYS A 101 4.21 -0.07 -2.97
CA LYS A 101 3.34 0.50 -1.93
C LYS A 101 3.11 1.99 -2.19
N LEU A 102 1.99 2.32 -2.84
CA LEU A 102 1.58 3.71 -3.13
C LEU A 102 0.28 4.09 -2.40
N ASN A 103 0.00 5.40 -2.33
CA ASN A 103 -1.26 5.94 -1.83
C ASN A 103 -2.38 5.84 -2.87
N LEU A 104 -2.04 6.09 -4.15
CA LEU A 104 -2.95 5.97 -5.28
C LEU A 104 -2.33 5.05 -6.33
N TYR A 105 -3.18 4.26 -6.99
CA TYR A 105 -2.79 3.29 -8.01
C TYR A 105 -3.39 3.65 -9.38
N SER A 106 -3.52 4.94 -9.66
CA SER A 106 -3.78 5.41 -11.03
C SER A 106 -2.55 5.17 -11.90
N VAL A 107 -2.75 5.08 -13.22
CA VAL A 107 -1.67 4.94 -14.20
C VAL A 107 -0.64 6.04 -14.03
N GLU A 108 -1.10 7.27 -13.79
CA GLU A 108 -0.29 8.46 -13.67
C GLU A 108 0.58 8.43 -12.39
N ALA A 109 0.01 7.99 -11.26
CA ALA A 109 0.75 7.86 -10.00
C ALA A 109 1.85 6.80 -10.08
N VAL A 110 1.55 5.67 -10.73
CA VAL A 110 2.53 4.59 -10.89
C VAL A 110 3.61 4.95 -11.89
N ALA A 111 3.26 5.58 -13.01
CA ALA A 111 4.24 6.05 -13.99
C ALA A 111 5.26 7.02 -13.34
N GLU A 112 4.79 7.92 -12.48
CA GLU A 112 5.67 8.79 -11.71
C GLU A 112 6.56 8.02 -10.73
N ALA A 113 6.01 7.04 -10.01
CA ALA A 113 6.77 6.28 -9.02
C ALA A 113 7.81 5.34 -9.64
N VAL A 114 7.46 4.67 -10.75
CA VAL A 114 8.26 3.60 -11.37
C VAL A 114 9.18 4.15 -12.47
N LEU A 115 8.64 4.98 -13.37
CA LEU A 115 9.36 5.50 -14.54
C LEU A 115 9.88 6.92 -14.35
N ARG A 116 9.57 7.58 -13.22
CA ARG A 116 9.89 8.99 -12.96
C ARG A 116 9.35 9.94 -14.03
N ARG A 117 8.26 9.55 -14.71
CA ARG A 117 7.65 10.29 -15.81
C ARG A 117 6.26 10.78 -15.42
N LYS A 118 5.98 12.06 -15.67
CA LYS A 118 4.64 12.64 -15.53
C LYS A 118 3.80 12.30 -16.76
N VAL A 119 2.56 11.88 -16.54
CA VAL A 119 1.62 11.51 -17.59
C VAL A 119 0.32 12.29 -17.38
N PRO A 120 -0.25 12.91 -18.42
CA PRO A 120 -1.50 13.65 -18.31
C PRO A 120 -2.71 12.73 -18.15
N SER A 121 -3.66 13.13 -17.29
CA SER A 121 -4.95 12.48 -17.14
C SER A 121 -6.02 13.35 -17.77
N LEU A 122 -6.65 12.86 -18.84
CA LEU A 122 -7.67 13.58 -19.60
C LEU A 122 -9.03 12.91 -19.38
N ASN A 123 -10.07 13.73 -19.21
CA ASN A 123 -11.44 13.23 -19.07
C ASN A 123 -11.92 12.62 -20.39
N HIS A 124 -12.65 11.50 -20.33
CA HIS A 124 -13.20 10.81 -21.49
C HIS A 124 -14.05 11.71 -22.40
N ASN A 125 -14.79 12.69 -21.84
CA ASN A 125 -15.55 13.66 -22.64
C ASN A 125 -14.65 14.47 -23.60
N VAL A 126 -13.46 14.88 -23.14
CA VAL A 126 -12.49 15.61 -23.98
C VAL A 126 -11.98 14.72 -25.10
N LEU A 127 -11.65 13.46 -24.79
CA LEU A 127 -11.19 12.48 -25.78
C LEU A 127 -12.27 12.21 -26.85
N THR A 128 -13.54 12.08 -26.45
CA THR A 128 -14.67 11.93 -27.38
C THR A 128 -14.78 13.13 -28.31
N LYS A 129 -14.68 14.37 -27.79
CA LYS A 129 -14.71 15.58 -28.61
C LYS A 129 -13.54 15.64 -29.58
N TRP A 130 -12.32 15.34 -29.11
CA TRP A 130 -11.13 15.30 -29.96
C TRP A 130 -11.27 14.27 -31.09
N PHE A 131 -11.78 13.07 -30.81
CA PHE A 131 -11.96 12.03 -31.82
C PHE A 131 -13.07 12.38 -32.84
N SER A 132 -14.17 12.97 -32.35
CA SER A 132 -15.35 13.33 -33.16
C SER A 132 -15.10 14.55 -34.07
N SER A 133 -14.11 15.38 -33.77
CA SER A 133 -13.78 16.59 -34.54
C SER A 133 -13.32 16.39 -35.99
N GLY A 134 -13.22 15.15 -36.46
CA GLY A 134 -12.85 14.82 -37.84
C GLY A 134 -11.38 14.38 -38.01
N PRO A 135 -10.94 14.08 -39.24
CA PRO A 135 -9.54 13.78 -39.55
C PRO A 135 -8.71 15.06 -39.43
N GLY A 136 -8.17 15.30 -38.23
CA GLY A 136 -7.34 16.47 -37.93
C GLY A 136 -6.42 16.23 -36.75
N GLN A 137 -5.70 17.27 -36.35
CA GLN A 137 -4.68 17.20 -35.29
C GLN A 137 -5.26 16.67 -33.96
N ALA A 138 -6.50 17.03 -33.61
CA ALA A 138 -7.15 16.59 -32.38
C ALA A 138 -7.43 15.07 -32.38
N ARG A 139 -7.91 14.48 -33.48
CA ARG A 139 -8.10 13.02 -33.59
C ARG A 139 -6.78 12.27 -33.51
N TYR A 140 -5.75 12.74 -34.23
CA TYR A 140 -4.41 12.15 -34.13
C TYR A 140 -3.88 12.18 -32.69
N GLN A 141 -4.05 13.30 -31.98
CA GLN A 141 -3.63 13.42 -30.59
C GLN A 141 -4.39 12.46 -29.67
N CYS A 142 -5.69 12.27 -29.88
CA CYS A 142 -6.47 11.27 -29.15
C CYS A 142 -5.92 9.85 -29.37
N ILE A 143 -5.63 9.48 -30.62
CA ILE A 143 -5.03 8.17 -30.96
C ILE A 143 -3.65 8.04 -30.30
N LYS A 144 -2.79 9.06 -30.44
CA LYS A 144 -1.47 9.11 -29.81
C LYS A 144 -1.57 8.93 -28.29
N TYR A 145 -2.50 9.62 -27.63
CA TYR A 145 -2.73 9.49 -26.18
C TYR A 145 -3.04 8.05 -25.75
N ILE A 146 -3.93 7.37 -26.48
CA ILE A 146 -4.28 5.97 -26.20
C ILE A 146 -3.11 5.02 -26.49
N VAL A 147 -2.39 5.23 -27.60
CA VAL A 147 -1.19 4.45 -27.94
C VAL A 147 -0.10 4.62 -26.88
N ASP A 148 0.15 5.85 -26.43
CA ASP A 148 1.14 6.14 -25.39
C ASP A 148 0.73 5.49 -24.05
N LYS A 149 -0.57 5.52 -23.69
CA LYS A 149 -1.07 4.76 -22.53
C LYS A 149 -0.90 3.25 -22.67
N ALA A 150 -1.05 2.69 -23.87
CA ALA A 150 -0.81 1.28 -24.12
C ALA A 150 0.68 0.91 -24.00
N LYS A 151 1.58 1.73 -24.55
CA LYS A 151 3.04 1.57 -24.42
C LYS A 151 3.51 1.66 -22.98
N LEU A 152 2.94 2.59 -22.21
CA LEU A 152 3.24 2.79 -20.80
C LEU A 152 3.05 1.51 -19.96
N ASN A 153 2.05 0.68 -20.29
CA ASN A 153 1.86 -0.61 -19.64
C ASN A 153 3.07 -1.54 -19.82
N LEU A 154 3.65 -1.59 -21.02
CA LEU A 154 4.83 -2.40 -21.32
C LEU A 154 6.08 -1.81 -20.65
N GLU A 155 6.25 -0.49 -20.70
CA GLU A 155 7.37 0.21 -20.05
C GLU A 155 7.40 -0.06 -18.53
N ILE A 156 6.26 0.07 -17.85
CA ILE A 156 6.15 -0.22 -16.41
C ILE A 156 6.48 -1.69 -16.12
N LEU A 157 5.96 -2.62 -16.92
CA LEU A 157 6.19 -4.06 -16.74
C LEU A 157 7.68 -4.43 -16.89
N ASN A 158 8.34 -3.84 -17.89
CA ASN A 158 9.76 -4.03 -18.18
C ASN A 158 10.65 -3.41 -17.10
N GLN A 159 10.32 -2.20 -16.63
CA GLN A 159 11.08 -1.53 -15.57
C GLN A 159 11.05 -2.30 -14.25
N LEU A 160 9.93 -2.95 -13.93
CA LEU A 160 9.78 -3.83 -12.77
C LEU A 160 10.29 -5.26 -13.00
N ASP A 161 10.74 -5.57 -14.21
CA ASP A 161 11.23 -6.89 -14.64
C ASP A 161 10.27 -8.04 -14.25
N MET A 162 8.96 -7.80 -14.28
CA MET A 162 8.00 -8.71 -13.64
C MET A 162 7.97 -10.06 -14.34
N VAL A 163 8.04 -10.11 -15.66
CA VAL A 163 7.93 -11.37 -16.42
C VAL A 163 9.14 -12.27 -16.17
N ASN A 164 10.36 -11.73 -16.24
CA ASN A 164 11.58 -12.52 -16.01
C ASN A 164 11.64 -13.00 -14.57
N ARG A 165 11.39 -12.10 -13.60
CA ARG A 165 11.34 -12.46 -12.18
C ARG A 165 10.29 -13.53 -11.91
N THR A 166 9.08 -13.40 -12.44
CA THR A 166 8.00 -14.38 -12.26
C THR A 166 8.37 -15.73 -12.88
N SER A 167 9.05 -15.73 -14.02
CA SER A 167 9.55 -16.95 -14.66
C SER A 167 10.60 -17.66 -13.79
N GLU A 168 11.51 -16.90 -13.18
CA GLU A 168 12.49 -17.47 -12.24
C GLU A 168 11.83 -17.98 -10.97
N LEU A 169 10.84 -17.27 -10.42
CA LEU A 169 10.04 -17.74 -9.29
C LEU A 169 9.32 -19.05 -9.61
N ALA A 170 8.71 -19.15 -10.81
CA ALA A 170 8.02 -20.35 -11.28
C ALA A 170 8.98 -21.54 -11.35
N ARG A 171 10.19 -21.34 -11.86
CA ARG A 171 11.26 -22.37 -11.92
C ARG A 171 11.70 -22.83 -10.53
N VAL A 172 11.93 -21.90 -9.61
CA VAL A 172 12.35 -22.22 -8.23
C VAL A 172 11.26 -22.95 -7.46
N PHE A 173 10.01 -22.46 -7.54
CA PHE A 173 8.90 -23.08 -6.85
C PHE A 173 8.43 -24.36 -7.53
N GLY A 174 8.68 -24.53 -8.84
CA GLY A 174 8.20 -25.61 -9.70
C GLY A 174 6.68 -25.62 -9.90
N ILE A 175 6.12 -24.44 -10.15
CA ILE A 175 4.70 -24.23 -10.48
C ILE A 175 4.56 -23.45 -11.80
N ASP A 176 3.36 -23.42 -12.37
CA ASP A 176 3.12 -22.65 -13.59
C ASP A 176 3.27 -21.13 -13.36
N PHE A 177 3.59 -20.40 -14.44
CA PHE A 177 3.85 -18.97 -14.39
C PHE A 177 2.70 -18.16 -13.77
N PHE A 178 1.46 -18.48 -14.15
CA PHE A 178 0.32 -17.68 -13.69
C PHE A 178 0.01 -17.94 -12.22
N SER A 179 0.18 -19.18 -11.74
CA SER A 179 0.03 -19.52 -10.32
C SER A 179 1.02 -18.82 -9.40
N VAL A 180 2.18 -18.38 -9.90
CA VAL A 180 3.06 -17.50 -9.11
C VAL A 180 2.37 -16.17 -8.78
N LEU A 181 1.60 -15.63 -9.72
CA LEU A 181 0.94 -14.33 -9.58
C LEU A 181 -0.43 -14.44 -8.89
N SER A 182 -1.18 -15.50 -9.18
CA SER A 182 -2.53 -15.69 -8.65
C SER A 182 -2.51 -16.46 -7.33
N ARG A 183 -1.87 -17.62 -7.23
CA ARG A 183 -2.01 -18.50 -6.07
C ARG A 183 -1.22 -17.99 -4.85
N GLY A 184 -1.77 -18.31 -3.67
CA GLY A 184 -1.21 -17.95 -2.38
C GLY A 184 0.04 -18.75 -2.01
N SER A 185 0.60 -18.42 -0.84
CA SER A 185 1.86 -18.99 -0.33
C SER A 185 1.80 -20.51 -0.08
N GLN A 186 0.66 -21.05 0.37
CA GLN A 186 0.51 -22.47 0.65
C GLN A 186 0.84 -23.35 -0.57
N TYR A 187 0.39 -22.94 -1.77
CA TYR A 187 0.61 -23.71 -3.00
C TYR A 187 2.10 -23.82 -3.35
N ARG A 188 2.86 -22.77 -3.03
CA ARG A 188 4.31 -22.72 -3.27
C ARG A 188 5.04 -23.66 -2.30
N VAL A 189 4.64 -23.67 -1.03
CA VAL A 189 5.21 -24.57 -0.01
C VAL A 189 4.91 -26.03 -0.36
N GLU A 190 3.65 -26.36 -0.65
CA GLU A 190 3.24 -27.72 -1.04
C GLU A 190 4.01 -28.23 -2.25
N SER A 191 4.16 -27.41 -3.28
CA SER A 191 4.83 -27.85 -4.50
C SER A 191 6.27 -28.31 -4.25
N MET A 192 7.02 -27.59 -3.40
CA MET A 192 8.37 -27.97 -3.01
C MET A 192 8.39 -29.11 -1.99
N PHE A 193 7.54 -29.02 -0.96
CA PHE A 193 7.48 -29.99 0.14
C PHE A 193 7.06 -31.39 -0.35
N LEU A 194 6.02 -31.48 -1.17
CA LEU A 194 5.50 -32.75 -1.67
C LEU A 194 6.47 -33.42 -2.65
N ARG A 195 7.20 -32.66 -3.47
CA ARG A 195 8.27 -33.23 -4.30
C ARG A 195 9.35 -33.87 -3.45
N LEU A 196 9.76 -33.22 -2.37
CA LEU A 196 10.75 -33.78 -1.46
C LEU A 196 10.21 -35.01 -0.72
N ALA A 197 8.98 -34.94 -0.21
CA ALA A 197 8.30 -36.05 0.46
C ALA A 197 8.19 -37.30 -0.45
N HIS A 198 7.86 -37.09 -1.72
CA HIS A 198 7.76 -38.15 -2.72
C HIS A 198 9.10 -38.89 -2.94
N THR A 199 10.25 -38.19 -2.90
CA THR A 199 11.56 -38.85 -3.01
C THR A 199 11.87 -39.82 -1.88
N GLN A 200 11.15 -39.73 -0.76
CA GLN A 200 11.30 -40.57 0.43
C GLN A 200 10.08 -41.47 0.67
N ASN A 201 9.22 -41.66 -0.35
CA ASN A 201 8.02 -42.51 -0.29
C ASN A 201 7.01 -42.12 0.81
N TYR A 202 6.94 -40.84 1.19
CA TYR A 202 5.89 -40.38 2.09
C TYR A 202 4.58 -40.10 1.34
N VAL A 203 3.47 -40.34 2.04
CA VAL A 203 2.13 -39.96 1.61
C VAL A 203 1.63 -38.81 2.48
N ALA A 204 1.25 -37.69 1.84
CA ALA A 204 0.70 -36.55 2.54
C ALA A 204 -0.80 -36.76 2.81
N ILE A 205 -1.25 -36.30 3.99
CA ILE A 205 -2.67 -36.30 4.33
C ILE A 205 -3.40 -35.13 3.65
N SER A 206 -4.66 -35.34 3.31
CA SER A 206 -5.54 -34.32 2.70
C SER A 206 -6.80 -34.12 3.55
N PRO A 207 -6.71 -33.38 4.68
CA PRO A 207 -7.84 -33.15 5.55
C PRO A 207 -8.94 -32.31 4.89
N GLY A 208 -10.19 -32.66 5.20
CA GLY A 208 -11.36 -31.84 4.88
C GLY A 208 -11.49 -30.62 5.80
N LYS A 209 -12.36 -29.67 5.42
CA LYS A 209 -12.59 -28.43 6.20
C LYS A 209 -13.03 -28.70 7.64
N GLN A 210 -13.82 -29.73 7.87
CA GLN A 210 -14.28 -30.11 9.21
C GLN A 210 -13.13 -30.62 10.09
N GLN A 211 -12.22 -31.44 9.53
CA GLN A 211 -11.04 -31.94 10.25
C GLN A 211 -10.08 -30.81 10.60
N VAL A 212 -9.90 -29.84 9.70
CA VAL A 212 -9.11 -28.63 9.96
C VAL A 212 -9.74 -27.79 11.07
N ALA A 213 -11.07 -27.63 11.06
CA ALA A 213 -11.78 -26.88 12.11
C ALA A 213 -11.79 -27.58 13.47
N SER A 214 -11.71 -28.92 13.49
CA SER A 214 -11.69 -29.74 14.71
C SER A 214 -10.28 -29.95 15.30
N GLN A 215 -9.23 -29.44 14.65
CA GLN A 215 -7.88 -29.56 15.18
C GLN A 215 -7.75 -28.81 16.53
N PRO A 216 -6.79 -29.19 17.39
CA PRO A 216 -6.51 -28.44 18.60
C PRO A 216 -6.20 -26.97 18.30
N ALA A 217 -6.70 -26.06 19.14
CA ALA A 217 -6.32 -24.66 19.03
C ALA A 217 -4.82 -24.48 19.32
N MET A 218 -4.17 -23.59 18.57
CA MET A 218 -2.78 -23.21 18.85
C MET A 218 -2.74 -22.36 20.13
N GLU A 219 -1.91 -22.77 21.08
CA GLU A 219 -1.84 -22.21 22.43
C GLU A 219 -0.63 -21.27 22.59
N CYS A 220 0.42 -21.45 21.79
CA CYS A 220 1.68 -20.73 21.95
C CYS A 220 1.69 -19.40 21.20
N LEU A 221 2.06 -18.33 21.92
CA LEU A 221 2.19 -16.98 21.35
C LEU A 221 3.65 -16.54 21.30
N PRO A 222 4.07 -15.86 20.21
CA PRO A 222 5.41 -15.27 20.13
C PRO A 222 5.61 -14.22 21.23
N LEU A 223 6.86 -14.03 21.65
CA LEU A 223 7.20 -12.99 22.62
C LEU A 223 7.27 -11.63 21.93
N VAL A 224 6.42 -10.70 22.36
CA VAL A 224 6.57 -9.27 22.09
C VAL A 224 6.60 -8.56 23.43
N MET A 225 7.77 -8.07 23.82
CA MET A 225 7.94 -7.34 25.07
C MET A 225 7.15 -6.04 25.04
N GLU A 226 6.67 -5.58 26.19
CA GLU A 226 6.24 -4.19 26.29
C GLU A 226 7.49 -3.30 26.26
N PRO A 227 7.60 -2.35 25.32
CA PRO A 227 8.74 -1.45 25.31
C PRO A 227 8.71 -0.56 26.56
N GLU A 228 9.87 -0.23 27.08
CA GLU A 228 10.00 0.94 27.95
C GLU A 228 9.75 2.19 27.09
N SER A 229 8.54 2.74 27.15
CA SER A 229 8.15 3.87 26.29
C SER A 229 8.90 5.13 26.71
N GLY A 230 9.63 5.73 25.77
CA GLY A 230 10.44 6.89 26.05
C GLY A 230 11.33 7.33 24.91
N PHE A 231 12.03 8.43 25.14
CA PHE A 231 13.13 8.88 24.30
C PHE A 231 14.47 8.36 24.85
N TYR A 232 15.27 7.78 23.98
CA TYR A 232 16.60 7.26 24.28
C TYR A 232 17.63 8.06 23.51
N SER A 233 18.41 8.88 24.22
CA SER A 233 19.55 9.62 23.66
C SER A 233 20.75 8.70 23.42
N ASP A 234 20.98 7.73 24.29
CA ASP A 234 22.07 6.75 24.20
C ASP A 234 21.86 5.74 23.05
N PRO A 235 22.93 5.05 22.60
CA PRO A 235 22.81 4.00 21.59
C PRO A 235 21.97 2.80 22.05
N VAL A 236 21.11 2.33 21.15
CA VAL A 236 20.30 1.10 21.28
C VAL A 236 20.69 0.16 20.16
N VAL A 237 21.36 -0.94 20.49
CA VAL A 237 21.76 -1.97 19.54
C VAL A 237 20.56 -2.84 19.19
N VAL A 238 20.33 -3.08 17.90
CA VAL A 238 19.30 -3.98 17.40
C VAL A 238 19.95 -5.28 16.95
N LEU A 239 19.65 -6.35 17.68
CA LEU A 239 20.08 -7.71 17.36
C LEU A 239 18.87 -8.51 16.87
N ASP A 240 19.02 -9.27 15.81
CA ASP A 240 17.94 -10.03 15.16
C ASP A 240 18.39 -11.46 14.80
N PHE A 241 17.56 -12.45 15.09
CA PHE A 241 17.83 -13.84 14.76
C PHE A 241 17.64 -14.08 13.27
N GLN A 242 18.69 -14.57 12.60
CA GLN A 242 18.58 -14.84 11.17
C GLN A 242 17.63 -16.02 10.93
N SER A 243 16.46 -15.73 10.35
CA SER A 243 15.46 -16.76 9.97
C SER A 243 15.06 -17.62 11.16
N LEU A 244 14.62 -16.99 12.27
CA LEU A 244 14.37 -17.65 13.56
C LEU A 244 13.59 -18.97 13.44
N TYR A 245 12.35 -18.94 12.93
CA TYR A 245 11.52 -20.15 12.83
C TYR A 245 12.11 -21.24 11.92
N PRO A 246 12.61 -20.92 10.71
CA PRO A 246 13.37 -21.90 9.93
C PRO A 246 14.53 -22.53 10.69
N SER A 247 15.28 -21.73 11.44
CA SER A 247 16.42 -22.22 12.23
C SER A 247 15.97 -23.10 13.40
N MET A 248 14.84 -22.80 14.06
CA MET A 248 14.25 -23.68 15.09
C MET A 248 13.83 -25.03 14.50
N ILE A 249 13.21 -25.02 13.31
CA ILE A 249 12.78 -26.24 12.61
C ILE A 249 13.99 -27.14 12.33
N ILE A 250 15.08 -26.57 11.83
CA ILE A 250 16.30 -27.32 11.51
C ILE A 250 16.99 -27.83 12.78
N ALA A 251 17.24 -26.93 13.75
CA ALA A 251 18.03 -27.24 14.94
C ALA A 251 17.38 -28.33 15.82
N TYR A 252 16.06 -28.32 15.93
CA TYR A 252 15.30 -29.26 16.76
C TYR A 252 14.60 -30.37 15.96
N ASN A 253 14.92 -30.53 14.67
CA ASN A 253 14.35 -31.55 13.77
C ASN A 253 12.81 -31.58 13.76
N LEU A 254 12.16 -30.42 13.77
CA LEU A 254 10.71 -30.29 13.89
C LEU A 254 10.03 -30.56 12.54
N CYS A 255 9.25 -31.64 12.44
CA CYS A 255 8.57 -32.00 11.20
C CYS A 255 7.27 -32.75 11.47
N PHE A 256 6.39 -32.81 10.47
CA PHE A 256 5.21 -33.68 10.49
C PHE A 256 5.59 -35.15 10.72
N CYS A 257 6.64 -35.63 10.06
CA CYS A 257 7.07 -37.04 10.13
C CYS A 257 7.95 -37.38 11.35
N THR A 258 8.30 -36.41 12.18
CA THR A 258 9.11 -36.63 13.39
C THR A 258 8.33 -36.35 14.67
N CYS A 259 7.09 -35.83 14.58
CA CYS A 259 6.26 -35.50 15.74
C CYS A 259 5.56 -36.74 16.29
N LEU A 260 5.75 -37.03 17.58
CA LEU A 260 5.15 -38.17 18.28
C LEU A 260 3.95 -37.78 19.16
N GLY A 261 3.56 -36.51 19.16
CA GLY A 261 2.45 -35.98 19.98
C GLY A 261 2.89 -35.45 21.35
N LYS A 262 1.91 -35.03 22.16
CA LYS A 262 2.14 -34.49 23.52
C LYS A 262 2.47 -35.62 24.51
N VAL A 263 3.35 -35.37 25.48
CA VAL A 263 3.69 -36.31 26.57
C VAL A 263 2.47 -36.62 27.42
N VAL A 264 1.67 -35.60 27.73
CA VAL A 264 0.40 -35.76 28.44
C VAL A 264 -0.70 -35.88 27.39
N ALA A 265 -1.25 -37.08 27.26
CA ALA A 265 -2.38 -37.37 26.39
C ALA A 265 -3.58 -36.49 26.75
N SER A 266 -4.13 -35.78 25.76
CA SER A 266 -5.46 -35.17 25.91
C SER A 266 -6.55 -36.25 25.81
N LYS A 267 -7.81 -35.94 26.15
CA LYS A 267 -8.94 -36.90 26.09
C LYS A 267 -9.09 -37.61 24.72
N THR A 268 -8.54 -37.03 23.66
CA THR A 268 -8.36 -37.66 22.35
C THR A 268 -6.90 -37.45 21.89
N ASN A 269 -6.15 -38.53 21.64
CA ASN A 269 -4.79 -38.44 21.09
C ASN A 269 -4.85 -38.03 19.62
N THR A 270 -4.90 -36.73 19.39
CA THR A 270 -4.93 -36.11 18.06
C THR A 270 -3.58 -35.46 17.80
N LEU A 271 -3.04 -35.67 16.59
CA LEU A 271 -1.88 -34.97 16.06
C LEU A 271 -2.33 -34.15 14.87
N GLY A 272 -2.39 -32.83 15.02
CA GLY A 272 -2.97 -31.91 14.05
C GLY A 272 -4.43 -32.26 13.75
N VAL A 273 -4.66 -32.86 12.59
CA VAL A 273 -5.99 -33.18 12.04
C VAL A 273 -6.32 -34.67 12.05
N SER A 274 -5.40 -35.52 12.51
CA SER A 274 -5.54 -36.98 12.50
C SER A 274 -5.43 -37.56 13.91
N PRO A 275 -6.21 -38.60 14.25
CA PRO A 275 -5.97 -39.37 15.46
C PRO A 275 -4.64 -40.12 15.31
N PHE A 276 -3.73 -39.96 16.27
CA PHE A 276 -2.43 -40.62 16.25
C PHE A 276 -1.99 -40.90 17.68
N SER A 277 -1.56 -42.13 17.94
CA SER A 277 -0.93 -42.51 19.20
C SER A 277 0.35 -43.28 18.89
N PRO A 278 1.50 -42.87 19.45
CA PRO A 278 2.74 -43.60 19.27
C PRO A 278 2.65 -44.97 19.96
N GLU A 279 3.22 -45.99 19.33
CA GLU A 279 3.29 -47.34 19.92
C GLU A 279 4.23 -47.36 21.12
N GLN A 280 3.82 -48.04 22.20
CA GLN A 280 4.50 -47.94 23.49
C GLN A 280 5.92 -48.52 23.48
N HIS A 281 6.18 -49.55 22.67
CA HIS A 281 7.51 -50.13 22.50
C HIS A 281 8.47 -49.15 21.81
N VAL A 282 8.01 -48.43 20.78
CA VAL A 282 8.80 -47.38 20.09
C VAL A 282 9.21 -46.28 21.06
N LEU A 283 8.31 -45.87 21.96
CA LEU A 283 8.63 -44.89 22.99
C LEU A 283 9.64 -45.40 24.03
N GLN A 284 9.60 -46.69 24.37
CA GLN A 284 10.56 -47.29 25.29
C GLN A 284 11.96 -47.37 24.66
N ASP A 285 12.04 -47.78 23.39
CA ASP A 285 13.30 -47.90 22.66
C ASP A 285 13.97 -46.55 22.42
N LEU A 286 13.16 -45.50 22.23
CA LEU A 286 13.65 -44.13 21.95
C LEU A 286 13.71 -43.23 23.18
N LYS A 287 13.39 -43.74 24.38
CA LYS A 287 13.17 -42.93 25.59
C LYS A 287 14.28 -41.90 25.86
N ASP A 288 15.54 -42.32 25.74
CA ASP A 288 16.71 -41.47 26.05
C ASP A 288 17.12 -40.56 24.89
N GLN A 289 16.52 -40.73 23.71
CA GLN A 289 16.86 -40.00 22.50
C GLN A 289 15.76 -39.03 22.03
N ILE A 290 14.55 -39.14 22.58
CA ILE A 290 13.41 -38.27 22.23
C ILE A 290 13.73 -36.82 22.62
N LEU A 291 13.49 -35.92 21.67
CA LEU A 291 13.58 -34.49 21.91
C LEU A 291 12.25 -33.96 22.43
N LEU A 292 12.26 -33.36 23.61
CA LEU A 292 11.08 -32.74 24.20
C LEU A 292 11.14 -31.22 24.00
N THR A 293 10.14 -30.67 23.31
CA THR A 293 10.00 -29.21 23.18
C THR A 293 9.35 -28.62 24.44
N PRO A 294 9.52 -27.31 24.73
CA PRO A 294 9.08 -26.73 26.00
C PRO A 294 7.55 -26.75 26.24
N ASN A 295 6.76 -26.95 25.18
CA ASN A 295 5.31 -27.16 25.23
C ASN A 295 4.91 -28.63 25.46
N GLY A 296 5.88 -29.52 25.74
CA GLY A 296 5.61 -30.93 26.07
C GLY A 296 5.31 -31.83 24.87
N VAL A 297 5.74 -31.46 23.66
CA VAL A 297 5.60 -32.29 22.45
C VAL A 297 6.89 -33.05 22.19
N MET A 298 6.75 -34.34 21.87
CA MET A 298 7.86 -35.25 21.61
C MET A 298 8.22 -35.28 20.13
N PHE A 299 9.52 -35.22 19.83
CA PHE A 299 10.06 -35.34 18.48
C PHE A 299 11.18 -36.39 18.39
N VAL A 300 11.22 -37.09 17.26
CA VAL A 300 12.30 -38.02 16.92
C VAL A 300 13.57 -37.23 16.59
N PRO A 301 14.75 -37.61 17.13
CA PRO A 301 16.01 -36.93 16.85
C PRO A 301 16.49 -37.17 15.40
N SER A 302 17.28 -36.23 14.88
CA SER A 302 17.79 -36.28 13.51
C SER A 302 18.68 -37.49 13.21
N LYS A 303 19.30 -38.10 14.24
CA LYS A 303 20.13 -39.30 14.14
C LYS A 303 19.31 -40.54 13.76
N VAL A 304 18.06 -40.62 14.21
CA VAL A 304 17.16 -41.74 13.91
C VAL A 304 16.45 -41.48 12.59
N GLN A 305 15.82 -40.31 12.47
CA GLN A 305 15.08 -39.93 11.28
C GLN A 305 15.14 -38.43 11.07
N ARG A 306 15.71 -38.02 9.94
CA ARG A 306 15.75 -36.62 9.55
C ARG A 306 14.42 -36.20 8.92
N GLY A 307 13.84 -35.13 9.46
CA GLY A 307 12.57 -34.60 8.96
C GLY A 307 12.66 -33.99 7.58
N ILE A 308 11.56 -34.04 6.83
CA ILE A 308 11.42 -33.44 5.49
C ILE A 308 11.50 -31.90 5.56
N LEU A 309 10.82 -31.26 6.52
CA LEU A 309 10.84 -29.80 6.68
C LEU A 309 12.24 -29.26 7.03
N PRO A 310 12.98 -29.84 8.01
CA PRO A 310 14.38 -29.52 8.25
C PRO A 310 15.24 -29.60 6.99
N ARG A 311 15.15 -30.70 6.23
CA ARG A 311 15.89 -30.87 4.98
C ARG A 311 15.54 -29.80 3.94
N LEU A 312 14.25 -29.55 3.72
CA LEU A 312 13.77 -28.53 2.79
C LEU A 312 14.34 -27.15 3.13
N LEU A 313 14.24 -26.75 4.39
CA LEU A 313 14.69 -25.42 4.83
C LEU A 313 16.20 -25.28 4.80
N GLU A 314 16.94 -26.33 5.11
CA GLU A 314 18.41 -26.34 5.03
C GLU A 314 18.90 -26.20 3.58
N GLU A 315 18.29 -26.93 2.64
CA GLU A 315 18.57 -26.80 1.20
C GLU A 315 18.21 -25.38 0.70
N ILE A 316 17.07 -24.82 1.14
CA ILE A 316 16.65 -23.46 0.77
C ILE A 316 17.61 -22.40 1.32
N LEU A 317 17.99 -22.48 2.59
CA LEU A 317 18.86 -21.50 3.25
C LEU A 317 20.28 -21.57 2.70
N SER A 318 20.84 -22.77 2.51
CA SER A 318 22.17 -22.97 1.91
C SER A 318 22.21 -22.46 0.46
N THR A 319 21.23 -22.81 -0.36
CA THR A 319 21.09 -22.30 -1.73
C THR A 319 20.97 -20.78 -1.74
N ARG A 320 20.21 -20.19 -0.81
CA ARG A 320 20.07 -18.74 -0.71
C ARG A 320 21.40 -18.06 -0.38
N ILE A 321 22.19 -18.64 0.52
CA ILE A 321 23.52 -18.12 0.86
C ILE A 321 24.43 -18.19 -0.38
N MET A 322 24.44 -19.33 -1.08
CA MET A 322 25.20 -19.53 -2.31
C MET A 322 24.82 -18.50 -3.39
N VAL A 323 23.53 -18.29 -3.64
CA VAL A 323 23.03 -17.29 -4.59
C VAL A 323 23.47 -15.89 -4.18
N LYS A 324 23.36 -15.52 -2.89
CA LYS A 324 23.83 -14.21 -2.42
C LYS A 324 25.34 -14.02 -2.57
N GLN A 325 26.14 -15.07 -2.39
CA GLN A 325 27.59 -15.02 -2.61
C GLN A 325 27.92 -14.88 -4.09
N ALA A 326 27.23 -15.63 -4.97
CA ALA A 326 27.38 -15.49 -6.42
C ALA A 326 27.01 -14.08 -6.89
N MET A 327 25.91 -13.50 -6.36
CA MET A 327 25.52 -12.11 -6.64
C MET A 327 26.60 -11.08 -6.31
N LYS A 328 27.33 -11.28 -5.21
CA LYS A 328 28.40 -10.36 -4.80
C LYS A 328 29.63 -10.42 -5.72
N LYS A 329 29.82 -11.53 -6.45
CA LYS A 329 30.95 -11.72 -7.37
C LYS A 329 30.67 -11.20 -8.77
N LEU A 330 29.42 -10.89 -9.10
CA LEU A 330 29.03 -10.41 -10.42
C LEU A 330 29.59 -9.01 -10.69
N SER A 331 30.00 -8.81 -11.94
CA SER A 331 30.46 -7.51 -12.41
C SER A 331 29.28 -6.58 -12.73
N PRO A 332 29.47 -5.24 -12.68
CA PRO A 332 28.39 -4.29 -12.99
C PRO A 332 27.81 -4.40 -14.41
N SER A 333 28.54 -5.02 -15.34
CA SER A 333 28.08 -5.31 -16.71
C SER A 333 27.03 -6.43 -16.77
N GLU A 334 26.98 -7.32 -15.77
CA GLU A 334 26.12 -8.51 -15.74
C GLU A 334 24.75 -8.23 -15.10
N GLN A 335 24.09 -7.14 -15.50
CA GLN A 335 22.84 -6.69 -14.87
C GLN A 335 21.70 -7.71 -14.97
N VAL A 336 21.64 -8.49 -16.05
CA VAL A 336 20.61 -9.52 -16.24
C VAL A 336 20.78 -10.64 -15.22
N LEU A 337 22.00 -11.15 -15.05
CA LEU A 337 22.31 -12.19 -14.05
C LEU A 337 22.06 -11.67 -12.64
N GLN A 338 22.40 -10.42 -12.36
CA GLN A 338 22.12 -9.78 -11.08
C GLN A 338 20.62 -9.78 -10.76
N ARG A 339 19.76 -9.46 -11.74
CA ARG A 339 18.30 -9.50 -11.57
C ARG A 339 17.78 -10.91 -11.32
N ILE A 340 18.27 -11.89 -12.09
CA ILE A 340 17.92 -13.31 -11.94
C ILE A 340 18.27 -13.81 -10.54
N PHE A 341 19.50 -13.58 -10.08
CA PHE A 341 19.90 -14.04 -8.76
C PHE A 341 19.17 -13.30 -7.64
N ASN A 342 18.86 -12.01 -7.82
CA ASN A 342 18.04 -11.28 -6.86
C ASN A 342 16.61 -11.86 -6.78
N ALA A 343 16.01 -12.20 -7.93
CA ALA A 343 14.71 -12.88 -7.97
C ALA A 343 14.76 -14.21 -7.20
N ARG A 344 15.79 -15.03 -7.45
CA ARG A 344 15.98 -16.33 -6.77
C ARG A 344 16.16 -16.18 -5.26
N GLN A 345 17.00 -15.25 -4.79
CA GLN A 345 17.19 -15.09 -3.33
C GLN A 345 15.93 -14.59 -2.63
N LEU A 346 15.11 -13.76 -3.30
CA LEU A 346 13.81 -13.32 -2.78
C LEU A 346 12.81 -14.47 -2.74
N ALA A 347 12.80 -15.33 -3.78
CA ALA A 347 11.99 -16.54 -3.83
C ALA A 347 12.26 -17.44 -2.61
N LEU A 348 13.53 -17.75 -2.39
CA LEU A 348 14.00 -18.62 -1.31
C LEU A 348 13.72 -17.99 0.05
N LYS A 349 13.91 -16.68 0.21
CA LYS A 349 13.53 -15.95 1.43
C LYS A 349 12.04 -16.09 1.71
N LEU A 350 11.20 -15.93 0.69
CA LEU A 350 9.76 -16.00 0.86
C LEU A 350 9.32 -17.38 1.31
N ILE A 351 9.78 -18.46 0.66
CA ILE A 351 9.43 -19.83 1.03
C ILE A 351 9.87 -20.14 2.46
N SER A 352 11.10 -19.76 2.82
CA SER A 352 11.59 -19.92 4.18
C SER A 352 10.64 -19.30 5.21
N ASN A 353 10.14 -18.09 4.95
CA ASN A 353 9.22 -17.40 5.87
C ASN A 353 7.81 -18.00 5.89
N VAL A 354 7.29 -18.46 4.75
CA VAL A 354 5.92 -18.99 4.67
C VAL A 354 5.79 -20.45 5.07
N THR A 355 6.91 -21.19 5.19
CA THR A 355 6.90 -22.62 5.54
C THR A 355 6.32 -22.87 6.93
N TYR A 356 6.69 -22.06 7.93
CA TYR A 356 6.04 -22.10 9.26
C TYR A 356 4.54 -21.78 9.15
N GLY A 357 4.17 -20.75 8.36
CA GLY A 357 2.77 -20.38 8.18
C GLY A 357 1.90 -21.49 7.56
N TYR A 358 2.52 -22.44 6.85
CA TYR A 358 1.83 -23.61 6.30
C TYR A 358 1.41 -24.59 7.41
N THR A 359 2.28 -24.82 8.40
CA THR A 359 1.98 -25.69 9.56
C THR A 359 0.94 -25.04 10.48
N ALA A 360 0.97 -23.70 10.59
CA ALA A 360 0.10 -22.90 11.46
C ALA A 360 -1.27 -22.55 10.84
N ALA A 361 -1.66 -23.12 9.70
CA ALA A 361 -2.84 -22.69 8.95
C ALA A 361 -4.18 -23.24 9.51
N GLY A 362 -4.59 -22.80 10.70
CA GLY A 362 -5.76 -23.33 11.43
C GLY A 362 -7.15 -23.18 10.78
N PHE A 363 -7.34 -22.18 9.90
CA PHE A 363 -8.66 -21.84 9.34
C PHE A 363 -8.86 -22.32 7.89
N THR A 364 -7.85 -22.11 7.05
CA THR A 364 -7.87 -22.39 5.60
C THR A 364 -6.67 -23.23 5.17
N GLY A 365 -6.05 -23.93 6.13
CA GLY A 365 -4.92 -24.82 5.87
C GLY A 365 -5.30 -26.04 5.08
N ARG A 366 -4.34 -26.55 4.30
CA ARG A 366 -4.46 -27.81 3.58
C ARG A 366 -3.80 -28.97 4.31
N MET A 367 -2.79 -28.72 5.15
CA MET A 367 -2.19 -29.72 6.04
C MET A 367 -1.65 -29.06 7.32
N PRO A 368 -2.53 -28.50 8.18
CA PRO A 368 -2.10 -27.84 9.41
C PRO A 368 -1.75 -28.86 10.51
N CYS A 369 -0.88 -28.46 11.43
CA CYS A 369 -0.52 -29.23 12.62
C CYS A 369 -0.22 -28.26 13.77
N ALA A 370 -1.17 -28.15 14.70
CA ALA A 370 -1.12 -27.22 15.82
C ALA A 370 0.08 -27.50 16.74
N GLU A 371 0.34 -28.75 17.07
CA GLU A 371 1.45 -29.17 17.93
C GLU A 371 2.79 -28.75 17.34
N LEU A 372 2.98 -28.97 16.03
CA LEU A 372 4.20 -28.58 15.32
C LEU A 372 4.36 -27.06 15.30
N ALA A 373 3.30 -26.31 14.99
CA ALA A 373 3.33 -24.85 14.97
C ALA A 373 3.66 -24.27 16.35
N ASP A 374 3.01 -24.77 17.40
CA ASP A 374 3.22 -24.34 18.78
C ASP A 374 4.65 -24.66 19.25
N SER A 375 5.18 -25.84 18.91
CA SER A 375 6.56 -26.20 19.23
C SER A 375 7.58 -25.24 18.60
N ILE A 376 7.36 -24.83 17.34
CA ILE A 376 8.23 -23.88 16.65
C ILE A 376 8.21 -22.52 17.36
N VAL A 377 7.01 -22.00 17.67
CA VAL A 377 6.84 -20.70 18.35
C VAL A 377 7.42 -20.73 19.75
N GLN A 378 7.16 -21.80 20.50
CA GLN A 378 7.62 -21.94 21.88
C GLN A 378 9.14 -22.06 21.98
N CYS A 379 9.77 -22.82 21.07
CA CYS A 379 11.23 -22.88 20.99
C CYS A 379 11.81 -21.48 20.69
N GLY A 380 11.27 -20.77 19.70
CA GLY A 380 11.72 -19.41 19.37
C GLY A 380 11.57 -18.44 20.54
N ARG A 381 10.43 -18.49 21.24
CA ARG A 381 10.17 -17.71 22.45
C ARG A 381 11.20 -18.01 23.55
N CYS A 382 11.42 -19.28 23.86
CA CYS A 382 12.36 -19.70 24.90
C CYS A 382 13.80 -19.27 24.56
N THR A 383 14.20 -19.37 23.30
CA THR A 383 15.51 -18.89 22.82
C THR A 383 15.66 -17.38 23.01
N LEU A 384 14.63 -16.59 22.68
CA LEU A 384 14.66 -15.14 22.89
C LEU A 384 14.69 -14.77 24.40
N GLU A 385 13.87 -15.42 25.23
CA GLU A 385 13.86 -15.19 26.69
C GLU A 385 15.21 -15.52 27.33
N LYS A 386 15.84 -16.63 26.94
CA LYS A 386 17.19 -17.00 27.41
C LYS A 386 18.23 -15.98 26.99
N ALA A 387 18.17 -15.50 25.74
CA ALA A 387 19.10 -14.50 25.24
C ALA A 387 18.93 -13.16 25.98
N ILE A 388 17.70 -12.72 26.24
CA ILE A 388 17.41 -11.50 27.02
C ILE A 388 17.96 -11.62 28.44
N SER A 389 17.67 -12.72 29.12
CA SER A 389 18.16 -12.97 30.48
C SER A 389 19.69 -12.98 30.53
N PHE A 390 20.34 -13.62 29.55
CA PHE A 390 21.80 -13.67 29.46
C PHE A 390 22.43 -12.27 29.30
N VAL A 391 21.87 -11.42 28.43
CA VAL A 391 22.36 -10.05 28.24
C VAL A 391 22.19 -9.21 29.50
N ASN A 392 21.04 -9.30 30.16
CA ASN A 392 20.74 -8.51 31.35
C ASN A 392 21.55 -8.93 32.59
N LEU A 393 21.92 -10.20 32.69
CA LEU A 393 22.72 -10.72 33.82
C LEU A 393 24.21 -10.36 33.71
N GLN A 394 24.69 -10.02 32.52
CA GLN A 394 26.12 -9.87 32.29
C GLN A 394 26.63 -8.46 32.54
N GLU A 395 27.22 -8.26 33.73
CA GLU A 395 27.72 -6.95 34.18
C GLU A 395 28.79 -6.34 33.27
N LYS A 396 29.60 -7.17 32.59
CA LYS A 396 30.67 -6.74 31.66
C LYS A 396 30.19 -5.68 30.66
N TRP A 397 28.98 -5.86 30.12
CA TRP A 397 28.46 -4.99 29.06
C TRP A 397 27.69 -3.78 29.59
N ASN A 398 27.30 -3.79 30.88
CA ASN A 398 26.40 -2.81 31.48
C ASN A 398 25.20 -2.48 30.56
N ALA A 399 24.59 -3.55 30.06
CA ALA A 399 23.58 -3.51 29.00
C ALA A 399 22.20 -3.84 29.55
N LYS A 400 21.16 -3.24 28.97
CA LYS A 400 19.77 -3.53 29.36
C LYS A 400 18.91 -3.72 28.12
N VAL A 401 18.20 -4.85 28.04
CA VAL A 401 17.20 -5.05 26.99
C VAL A 401 15.94 -4.25 27.31
N ILE A 402 15.58 -3.30 26.44
CA ILE A 402 14.45 -2.37 26.62
C ILE A 402 13.24 -2.71 25.75
N TYR A 403 13.42 -3.53 24.72
CA TYR A 403 12.35 -4.00 23.84
C TYR A 403 12.76 -5.28 23.11
N GLY A 404 11.76 -6.05 22.66
CA GLY A 404 11.94 -7.22 21.81
C GLY A 404 10.67 -7.54 21.03
N ASP A 405 10.81 -7.87 19.75
CA ASP A 405 9.70 -8.23 18.86
C ASP A 405 10.03 -9.56 18.16
N THR A 406 9.56 -10.67 18.74
CA THR A 406 9.62 -12.05 18.22
C THR A 406 11.02 -12.63 17.96
N ASP A 407 11.76 -12.04 17.03
CA ASP A 407 13.10 -12.42 16.58
C ASP A 407 14.18 -11.38 16.90
N SER A 408 13.77 -10.16 17.27
CA SER A 408 14.67 -9.05 17.58
C SER A 408 14.70 -8.67 19.06
N MET A 409 15.85 -8.17 19.52
CA MET A 409 16.05 -7.56 20.83
C MET A 409 16.78 -6.21 20.72
N PHE A 410 16.37 -5.26 21.56
CA PHE A 410 16.86 -3.89 21.59
C PHE A 410 17.62 -3.67 22.89
N VAL A 411 18.94 -3.51 22.76
CA VAL A 411 19.87 -3.46 23.89
C VAL A 411 20.36 -2.03 24.07
N LEU A 412 19.94 -1.38 25.17
CA LEU A 412 20.39 -0.06 25.56
C LEU A 412 21.80 -0.14 26.15
N LEU A 413 22.70 0.70 25.63
CA LEU A 413 24.07 0.86 26.10
C LEU A 413 24.29 2.30 26.58
N LYS A 414 24.04 2.56 27.86
CA LYS A 414 24.10 3.91 28.44
C LYS A 414 25.52 4.46 28.42
N GLY A 415 25.69 5.71 27.98
CA GLY A 415 26.97 6.43 27.98
C GLY A 415 28.02 5.87 27.01
N ARG A 416 27.63 5.00 26.07
CA ARG A 416 28.53 4.46 25.04
C ARG A 416 28.45 5.26 23.75
N THR A 417 29.52 5.21 22.97
CA THR A 417 29.49 5.77 21.60
C THR A 417 28.88 4.78 20.61
N VAL A 418 28.48 5.26 19.42
CA VAL A 418 27.96 4.38 18.36
C VAL A 418 28.98 3.31 17.96
N LYS A 419 30.27 3.67 17.85
CA LYS A 419 31.35 2.73 17.51
C LYS A 419 31.52 1.64 18.56
N GLU A 420 31.54 2.01 19.83
CA GLU A 420 31.58 1.05 20.94
C GLU A 420 30.34 0.14 20.96
N ALA A 421 29.17 0.71 20.66
CA ALA A 421 27.92 -0.04 20.59
C ALA A 421 27.96 -1.14 19.51
N PHE A 422 28.58 -0.88 18.36
CA PHE A 422 28.81 -1.91 17.32
C PHE A 422 29.75 -3.03 17.81
N GLN A 423 30.80 -2.70 18.55
CA GLN A 423 31.71 -3.70 19.10
C GLN A 423 31.01 -4.58 20.14
N ILE A 424 30.35 -3.96 21.13
CA ILE A 424 29.61 -4.67 22.18
C ILE A 424 28.47 -5.50 21.57
N GLY A 425 27.73 -4.94 20.61
CA GLY A 425 26.69 -5.66 19.88
C GLY A 425 27.20 -6.91 19.17
N SER A 426 28.39 -6.84 18.58
CA SER A 426 29.04 -7.99 17.93
C SER A 426 29.49 -9.05 18.93
N GLU A 427 30.00 -8.64 20.09
CA GLU A 427 30.35 -9.56 21.19
C GLU A 427 29.11 -10.30 21.71
N ILE A 428 28.01 -9.57 21.96
CA ILE A 428 26.74 -10.13 22.41
C ILE A 428 26.19 -11.12 21.38
N ALA A 429 26.18 -10.73 20.10
CA ALA A 429 25.70 -11.59 19.01
C ALA A 429 26.51 -12.89 18.91
N SER A 430 27.83 -12.82 19.08
CA SER A 430 28.72 -13.99 19.03
C SER A 430 28.51 -14.92 20.24
N ALA A 431 28.40 -14.36 21.45
CA ALA A 431 28.16 -15.13 22.66
C ALA A 431 26.82 -15.87 22.64
N ILE A 432 25.74 -15.19 22.21
CA ILE A 432 24.41 -15.80 22.09
C ILE A 432 24.38 -16.82 20.94
N THR A 433 25.09 -16.58 19.85
CA THR A 433 25.18 -17.58 18.77
C THR A 433 25.88 -18.85 19.27
N ALA A 434 26.94 -18.73 20.06
CA ALA A 434 27.66 -19.87 20.60
C ALA A 434 26.84 -20.69 21.63
N MET A 435 25.88 -20.07 22.33
CA MET A 435 25.03 -20.78 23.29
C MET A 435 23.90 -21.60 22.65
N ASN A 436 23.64 -21.39 21.35
CA ASN A 436 22.51 -22.00 20.64
C ASN A 436 22.97 -23.09 19.67
N PRO A 437 22.11 -24.09 19.39
CA PRO A 437 22.41 -25.12 18.40
C PRO A 437 22.49 -24.54 16.99
N SER A 438 23.34 -25.12 16.14
CA SER A 438 23.37 -24.77 14.71
C SER A 438 22.03 -25.13 14.04
N PRO A 439 21.45 -24.28 13.15
CA PRO A 439 22.00 -23.06 12.56
C PRO A 439 21.47 -21.75 13.20
N VAL A 440 21.12 -21.76 14.48
CA VAL A 440 20.54 -20.60 15.16
C VAL A 440 21.61 -19.53 15.38
N THR A 441 21.57 -18.46 14.59
CA THR A 441 22.54 -17.37 14.67
C THR A 441 21.86 -16.03 14.95
N LEU A 442 22.38 -15.30 15.95
CA LEU A 442 21.99 -13.92 16.22
C LEU A 442 22.90 -12.98 15.43
N LYS A 443 22.32 -11.96 14.79
CA LYS A 443 23.07 -10.97 14.02
C LYS A 443 22.82 -9.58 14.54
N MET A 444 23.88 -8.78 14.56
CA MET A 444 23.74 -7.34 14.73
C MET A 444 23.29 -6.72 13.40
N GLU A 445 22.11 -6.10 13.40
CA GLU A 445 21.56 -5.45 12.21
C GLU A 445 22.03 -4.00 12.12
N LYS A 446 21.85 -3.25 13.21
CA LYS A 446 22.06 -1.80 13.26
C LYS A 446 22.13 -1.29 14.69
N VAL A 447 22.56 -0.04 14.83
CA VAL A 447 22.51 0.72 16.09
C VAL A 447 21.61 1.93 15.88
N TYR A 448 20.61 2.08 16.74
CA TYR A 448 19.87 3.33 16.87
C TYR A 448 20.61 4.28 17.78
N HIS A 449 20.73 5.54 17.39
CA HIS A 449 21.18 6.61 18.28
C HIS A 449 20.15 7.73 18.20
N ARG A 450 19.65 8.21 19.35
CA ARG A 450 18.49 9.12 19.41
C ARG A 450 17.24 8.45 18.79
N CYS A 451 16.52 7.69 19.61
CA CYS A 451 15.31 7.00 19.18
C CYS A 451 14.15 7.12 20.17
N PHE A 452 12.93 7.02 19.64
CA PHE A 452 11.71 6.86 20.42
C PHE A 452 11.22 5.42 20.32
N LEU A 453 10.96 4.81 21.48
CA LEU A 453 10.11 3.63 21.59
C LEU A 453 8.75 4.10 22.11
N ILE A 454 7.69 3.86 21.34
CA ILE A 454 6.35 4.38 21.67
C ILE A 454 5.50 3.27 22.27
N THR A 455 5.23 2.24 21.48
CA THR A 455 4.42 1.06 21.83
C THR A 455 4.91 -0.10 20.97
N LYS A 456 4.40 -1.31 21.23
CA LYS A 456 4.69 -2.50 20.42
C LYS A 456 4.59 -2.20 18.92
N LYS A 457 5.65 -2.52 18.18
CA LYS A 457 5.79 -2.32 16.72
C LYS A 457 5.71 -0.86 16.26
N ARG A 458 5.94 0.10 17.17
CA ARG A 458 5.95 1.54 16.88
C ARG A 458 7.16 2.21 17.50
N TYR A 459 8.16 2.48 16.67
CA TYR A 459 9.41 3.11 17.08
C TYR A 459 10.04 3.87 15.91
N VAL A 460 10.89 4.83 16.22
CA VAL A 460 11.58 5.66 15.23
C VAL A 460 12.93 6.12 15.76
N GLY A 461 13.95 6.17 14.93
CA GLY A 461 15.26 6.66 15.33
C GLY A 461 16.22 6.83 14.17
N TYR A 462 17.36 7.44 14.46
CA TYR A 462 18.48 7.48 13.54
C TYR A 462 19.27 6.16 13.62
N SER A 463 19.22 5.41 12.52
CA SER A 463 19.85 4.12 12.38
C SER A 463 21.20 4.23 11.68
N TYR A 464 22.16 3.49 12.22
CA TYR A 464 23.50 3.31 11.68
C TYR A 464 23.67 1.82 11.38
N GLU A 465 24.08 1.47 10.16
CA GLU A 465 24.33 0.10 9.73
C GLU A 465 25.82 -0.28 9.80
N SER A 466 26.71 0.72 9.86
CA SER A 466 28.14 0.52 10.02
C SER A 466 28.75 1.54 11.00
N PRO A 467 29.88 1.20 11.65
CA PRO A 467 30.55 2.11 12.60
C PRO A 467 31.17 3.35 11.93
N ASP A 468 31.42 3.27 10.62
CA ASP A 468 32.03 4.36 9.83
C ASP A 468 30.97 5.23 9.12
N GLN A 469 29.68 4.90 9.27
CA GLN A 469 28.59 5.69 8.69
C GLN A 469 28.46 7.03 9.41
N ILE A 470 28.63 8.12 8.66
CA ILE A 470 28.53 9.50 9.19
C ILE A 470 27.06 9.95 9.25
N GLU A 471 26.34 9.84 8.12
CA GLU A 471 24.95 10.28 8.04
C GLU A 471 23.98 9.18 8.47
N PRO A 472 23.10 9.42 9.45
CA PRO A 472 22.13 8.43 9.87
C PRO A 472 21.01 8.21 8.85
N VAL A 473 20.44 7.01 8.84
CA VAL A 473 19.20 6.72 8.12
C VAL A 473 18.03 6.89 9.09
N PHE A 474 17.06 7.75 8.73
CA PHE A 474 15.81 7.89 9.46
C PHE A 474 14.95 6.62 9.29
N ASP A 475 14.96 5.72 10.26
CA ASP A 475 14.17 4.49 10.25
C ASP A 475 12.96 4.63 11.16
N ALA A 476 11.78 4.46 10.57
CA ALA A 476 10.49 4.60 11.22
C ALA A 476 9.66 3.33 11.00
N LYS A 477 9.18 2.72 12.10
CA LYS A 477 8.35 1.52 12.08
C LYS A 477 7.00 1.81 12.72
N GLY A 478 5.91 1.51 12.00
CA GLY A 478 4.52 1.54 12.52
C GLY A 478 3.95 2.92 12.87
N ILE A 479 4.74 3.98 12.80
CA ILE A 479 4.31 5.37 13.01
C ILE A 479 3.75 6.01 11.73
N GLU A 480 3.13 7.17 11.86
CA GLU A 480 2.34 7.83 10.82
C GLU A 480 3.15 8.27 9.59
N THR A 481 4.49 8.32 9.66
CA THR A 481 5.36 8.63 8.52
C THR A 481 5.36 7.55 7.45
N VAL A 482 5.23 6.28 7.84
CA VAL A 482 5.26 5.12 6.91
C VAL A 482 3.88 4.51 6.66
N ARG A 483 2.88 4.92 7.44
CA ARG A 483 1.51 4.48 7.26
C ARG A 483 0.86 5.21 6.09
N ARG A 484 -0.08 4.53 5.44
CA ARG A 484 -0.81 5.06 4.27
C ARG A 484 -2.26 5.40 4.57
N ASP A 485 -2.70 5.32 5.82
CA ASP A 485 -4.08 5.60 6.24
C ASP A 485 -4.29 7.06 6.69
N THR A 486 -3.20 7.81 6.82
CA THR A 486 -3.13 9.24 7.13
C THR A 486 -2.87 10.08 5.88
N CYS A 487 -3.03 11.40 5.99
CA CYS A 487 -2.66 12.33 4.91
C CYS A 487 -1.16 12.65 4.93
N GLU A 488 -0.62 13.04 3.77
CA GLU A 488 0.82 13.28 3.57
C GLU A 488 1.34 14.45 4.43
N ALA A 489 0.48 15.42 4.77
CA ALA A 489 0.79 16.50 5.70
C ALA A 489 1.24 15.98 7.08
N VAL A 490 0.56 14.96 7.61
CA VAL A 490 0.92 14.38 8.92
C VAL A 490 2.30 13.73 8.84
N ALA A 491 2.56 12.95 7.79
CA ALA A 491 3.85 12.29 7.59
C ALA A 491 4.99 13.30 7.47
N LYS A 492 4.86 14.31 6.61
CA LYS A 492 5.87 15.36 6.39
C LYS A 492 6.14 16.20 7.65
N ILE A 493 5.08 16.62 8.33
CA ILE A 493 5.20 17.42 9.56
C ILE A 493 5.87 16.58 10.65
N MET A 494 5.44 15.33 10.84
CA MET A 494 6.02 14.42 11.84
C MET A 494 7.49 14.13 11.58
N GLU A 495 7.85 13.76 10.35
CA GLU A 495 9.24 13.47 10.00
C GLU A 495 10.14 14.69 10.24
N GLN A 496 9.74 15.87 9.77
CA GLN A 496 10.54 17.08 9.97
C GLN A 496 10.64 17.47 11.46
N SER A 497 9.56 17.34 12.23
CA SER A 497 9.59 17.59 13.68
C SER A 497 10.54 16.63 14.40
N LEU A 498 10.55 15.35 14.01
CA LEU A 498 11.46 14.35 14.58
C LEU A 498 12.92 14.62 14.20
N ARG A 499 13.19 15.00 12.95
CA ARG A 499 14.54 15.36 12.50
C ARG A 499 15.10 16.55 13.29
N LEU A 500 14.33 17.63 13.40
CA LEU A 500 14.70 18.79 14.21
C LEU A 500 14.97 18.41 15.67
N PHE A 501 14.13 17.57 16.25
CA PHE A 501 14.32 17.10 17.62
C PHE A 501 15.56 16.21 17.75
N PHE A 502 15.81 15.31 16.81
CA PHE A 502 16.98 14.44 16.85
C PHE A 502 18.27 15.22 16.62
N GLU A 503 18.27 16.30 15.83
CA GLU A 503 19.46 17.12 15.57
C GLU A 503 19.78 18.04 16.74
N HIS A 504 18.79 18.78 17.24
CA HIS A 504 18.99 19.87 18.21
C HIS A 504 18.58 19.53 19.65
N GLN A 505 17.84 18.42 19.86
CA GLN A 505 17.28 18.02 21.17
C GLN A 505 16.47 19.12 21.87
N SER A 506 15.92 20.06 21.10
CA SER A 506 15.20 21.22 21.60
C SER A 506 13.71 21.16 21.25
N LEU A 507 12.87 21.13 22.29
CA LEU A 507 11.41 21.23 22.11
C LEU A 507 10.96 22.60 21.61
N LEU A 508 11.75 23.65 21.86
CA LEU A 508 11.40 25.01 21.45
C LEU A 508 11.42 25.18 19.92
N GLU A 509 12.41 24.58 19.26
CA GLU A 509 12.50 24.60 17.79
C GLU A 509 11.37 23.80 17.16
N VAL A 510 11.03 22.65 17.74
CA VAL A 510 9.86 21.85 17.33
C VAL A 510 8.57 22.66 17.50
N LYS A 511 8.38 23.33 18.64
CA LYS A 511 7.23 24.21 18.90
C LYS A 511 7.15 25.31 17.84
N THR A 512 8.25 26.00 17.58
CA THR A 512 8.32 27.08 16.58
C THR A 512 7.99 26.57 15.17
N TYR A 513 8.52 25.41 14.79
CA TYR A 513 8.21 24.77 13.51
C TYR A 513 6.73 24.41 13.40
N LEU A 514 6.16 23.74 14.41
CA LEU A 514 4.75 23.35 14.42
C LEU A 514 3.84 24.57 14.38
N GLN A 515 4.17 25.61 15.14
CA GLN A 515 3.41 26.84 15.15
C GLN A 515 3.38 27.52 13.77
N ARG A 516 4.53 27.53 13.08
CA ARG A 516 4.59 28.00 11.69
C ARG A 516 3.74 27.14 10.76
N GLN A 517 3.74 25.81 10.91
CA GLN A 517 2.90 24.94 10.06
C GLN A 517 1.41 25.15 10.33
N TRP A 518 0.96 25.21 11.59
CA TRP A 518 -0.44 25.48 11.89
C TRP A 518 -0.89 26.86 11.39
N LYS A 519 -0.04 27.90 11.49
CA LYS A 519 -0.31 29.21 10.89
C LYS A 519 -0.51 29.13 9.37
N ARG A 520 0.29 28.33 8.67
CA ARG A 520 0.14 28.10 7.21
C ARG A 520 -1.16 27.37 6.87
N ILE A 521 -1.53 26.37 7.67
CA ILE A 521 -2.79 25.62 7.50
C ILE A 521 -3.99 26.55 7.71
N LEU A 522 -4.05 27.26 8.85
CA LEU A 522 -5.14 28.18 9.18
C LEU A 522 -5.28 29.34 8.17
N SER A 523 -4.17 29.80 7.59
CA SER A 523 -4.18 30.82 6.54
C SER A 523 -4.53 30.27 5.15
N GLY A 524 -4.63 28.94 4.98
CA GLY A 524 -4.87 28.29 3.69
C GLY A 524 -3.69 28.34 2.71
N ARG A 525 -2.47 28.64 3.18
CA ARG A 525 -1.25 28.72 2.36
C ARG A 525 -0.56 27.35 2.26
N VAL A 526 -1.34 26.32 1.94
CA VAL A 526 -0.91 24.92 1.85
C VAL A 526 -1.49 24.25 0.60
N SER A 527 -0.79 23.24 0.07
CA SER A 527 -1.27 22.49 -1.08
C SER A 527 -2.33 21.48 -0.65
N LEU A 528 -3.47 21.43 -1.34
CA LEU A 528 -4.54 20.46 -1.07
C LEU A 528 -4.04 19.02 -1.17
N LYS A 529 -3.05 18.74 -2.03
CA LYS A 529 -2.47 17.41 -2.23
C LYS A 529 -2.08 16.76 -0.91
N ASP A 530 -1.47 17.53 0.00
CA ASP A 530 -0.96 17.00 1.26
C ASP A 530 -2.08 16.59 2.24
N PHE A 531 -3.32 17.01 1.99
CA PHE A 531 -4.49 16.75 2.84
C PHE A 531 -5.41 15.65 2.31
N ILE A 532 -5.07 15.04 1.17
CA ILE A 532 -5.84 13.95 0.57
C ILE A 532 -5.60 12.66 1.34
N PHE A 533 -6.67 12.02 1.80
CA PHE A 533 -6.65 10.65 2.27
C PHE A 533 -6.89 9.71 1.09
N ALA A 534 -6.32 8.50 1.12
CA ALA A 534 -6.64 7.45 0.16
C ALA A 534 -6.84 6.11 0.86
N LYS A 535 -8.07 5.59 0.89
CA LYS A 535 -8.41 4.35 1.61
C LYS A 535 -9.02 3.31 0.68
N GLU A 536 -8.72 2.04 0.95
CA GLU A 536 -9.25 0.91 0.20
C GLU A 536 -10.77 0.80 0.39
N VAL A 537 -11.48 0.67 -0.73
CA VAL A 537 -12.91 0.43 -0.75
C VAL A 537 -13.19 -1.02 -1.13
N ARG A 538 -14.03 -1.69 -0.34
CA ARG A 538 -14.45 -3.09 -0.52
C ARG A 538 -15.97 -3.17 -0.52
N LEU A 539 -16.60 -2.56 -1.52
CA LEU A 539 -18.05 -2.61 -1.69
C LEU A 539 -18.53 -4.08 -1.70
N GLY A 540 -19.70 -4.34 -1.10
CA GLY A 540 -20.27 -5.67 -0.92
C GLY A 540 -19.81 -6.42 0.34
N THR A 541 -18.71 -6.02 0.99
CA THR A 541 -18.22 -6.68 2.22
C THR A 541 -18.60 -5.94 3.52
N TYR A 542 -19.08 -4.71 3.41
CA TYR A 542 -19.48 -3.92 4.57
C TYR A 542 -20.79 -4.45 5.15
N SER A 543 -20.86 -4.60 6.47
CA SER A 543 -22.08 -5.11 7.11
C SER A 543 -23.22 -4.10 6.96
N ALA A 544 -24.41 -4.60 6.62
CA ALA A 544 -25.63 -3.79 6.57
C ALA A 544 -26.02 -3.22 7.94
N ARG A 545 -25.43 -3.74 9.03
CA ARG A 545 -25.67 -3.30 10.41
C ARG A 545 -24.91 -2.02 10.78
N ILE A 546 -23.85 -1.66 10.05
CA ILE A 546 -23.11 -0.42 10.30
C ILE A 546 -23.87 0.74 9.65
N SER A 547 -24.37 1.67 10.47
CA SER A 547 -25.16 2.83 10.03
C SER A 547 -24.43 3.83 9.14
N SER A 548 -23.10 3.72 9.01
CA SER A 548 -22.28 4.62 8.19
C SER A 548 -21.19 3.86 7.42
N LEU A 549 -21.23 3.98 6.09
CA LEU A 549 -20.13 3.57 5.23
C LEU A 549 -18.82 4.30 5.61
N PRO A 550 -17.64 3.69 5.40
CA PRO A 550 -16.37 4.40 5.52
C PRO A 550 -16.30 5.63 4.59
N PRO A 551 -15.55 6.70 4.95
CA PRO A 551 -15.46 7.92 4.15
C PRO A 551 -15.18 7.72 2.65
N ALA A 552 -14.21 6.88 2.31
CA ALA A 552 -13.88 6.57 0.91
C ALA A 552 -15.01 5.84 0.17
N ALA A 553 -15.76 4.98 0.86
CA ALA A 553 -16.93 4.29 0.29
C ALA A 553 -18.11 5.26 0.08
N ILE A 554 -18.26 6.29 0.92
CA ILE A 554 -19.24 7.36 0.72
C ILE A 554 -18.95 8.12 -0.58
N VAL A 555 -17.70 8.55 -0.80
CA VAL A 555 -17.30 9.24 -2.04
C VAL A 555 -17.55 8.36 -3.26
N ALA A 556 -17.15 7.08 -3.19
CA ALA A 556 -17.42 6.14 -4.28
C ALA A 556 -18.92 5.96 -4.56
N THR A 557 -19.74 5.84 -3.51
CA THR A 557 -21.20 5.70 -3.67
C THR A 557 -21.83 6.97 -4.25
N LYS A 558 -21.35 8.15 -3.86
CA LYS A 558 -21.77 9.43 -4.48
C LYS A 558 -21.42 9.47 -5.96
N ALA A 559 -20.21 9.05 -6.34
CA ALA A 559 -19.80 8.95 -7.74
C ALA A 559 -20.68 7.96 -8.52
N MET A 560 -20.99 6.80 -7.94
CA MET A 560 -21.87 5.79 -8.55
C MET A 560 -23.32 6.26 -8.77
N ARG A 561 -23.82 7.15 -7.92
CA ARG A 561 -25.15 7.77 -8.10
C ARG A 561 -25.18 8.71 -9.30
N ILE A 562 -24.06 9.36 -9.60
CA ILE A 562 -23.91 10.23 -10.77
C ILE A 562 -23.69 9.39 -12.03
N ASP A 563 -22.78 8.41 -11.96
CA ASP A 563 -22.47 7.49 -13.03
C ASP A 563 -22.32 6.06 -12.48
N ARG A 564 -23.26 5.18 -12.85
CA ARG A 564 -23.26 3.78 -12.39
C ARG A 564 -22.00 3.02 -12.81
N ARG A 565 -21.31 3.43 -13.89
CA ARG A 565 -20.03 2.82 -14.35
C ARG A 565 -18.81 3.33 -13.56
N ALA A 566 -18.97 4.31 -12.68
CA ALA A 566 -17.93 4.78 -11.77
C ALA A 566 -17.74 3.89 -10.52
N GLU A 567 -18.18 2.64 -10.58
CA GLU A 567 -17.98 1.66 -9.50
C GLU A 567 -16.48 1.44 -9.24
N PRO A 568 -16.01 1.58 -7.99
CA PRO A 568 -14.62 1.34 -7.66
C PRO A 568 -14.29 -0.15 -7.74
N ARG A 569 -13.07 -0.48 -8.11
CA ARG A 569 -12.61 -1.87 -8.14
C ARG A 569 -12.45 -2.40 -6.71
N TYR A 570 -12.51 -3.71 -6.53
CA TYR A 570 -12.29 -4.33 -5.22
C TYR A 570 -10.90 -3.97 -4.65
N ALA A 571 -10.90 -3.38 -3.46
CA ALA A 571 -9.73 -2.83 -2.76
C ALA A 571 -9.01 -1.67 -3.49
N GLU A 572 -9.73 -0.94 -4.34
CA GLU A 572 -9.25 0.31 -4.93
C GLU A 572 -9.13 1.40 -3.87
N ARG A 573 -8.06 2.21 -3.94
CA ARG A 573 -7.84 3.31 -3.01
C ARG A 573 -8.49 4.58 -3.54
N ILE A 574 -9.60 4.98 -2.93
CA ILE A 574 -10.37 6.15 -3.36
C ILE A 574 -9.91 7.37 -2.56
N PRO A 575 -9.51 8.47 -3.24
CA PRO A 575 -9.10 9.69 -2.57
C PRO A 575 -10.29 10.46 -2.00
N TYR A 576 -10.11 11.12 -0.87
CA TYR A 576 -11.11 12.02 -0.29
C TYR A 576 -10.47 13.09 0.59
N VAL A 577 -11.20 14.19 0.80
CA VAL A 577 -10.82 15.28 1.71
C VAL A 577 -11.96 15.60 2.67
N VAL A 578 -11.61 16.16 3.83
CA VAL A 578 -12.58 16.59 4.85
C VAL A 578 -12.74 18.11 4.79
N ILE A 579 -13.96 18.56 4.55
CA ILE A 579 -14.31 19.98 4.42
C ILE A 579 -15.01 20.51 5.66
N HIS A 580 -15.12 21.83 5.77
CA HIS A 580 -15.96 22.46 6.79
C HIS A 580 -17.44 22.09 6.57
N GLY A 581 -18.06 21.55 7.61
CA GLY A 581 -19.50 21.31 7.67
C GLY A 581 -20.21 22.29 8.59
N GLU A 582 -21.54 22.17 8.63
CA GLU A 582 -22.39 22.89 9.57
C GLU A 582 -22.08 22.49 11.04
N PRO A 583 -22.36 23.34 12.03
CA PRO A 583 -22.20 22.98 13.43
C PRO A 583 -22.94 21.67 13.76
N GLY A 584 -22.23 20.69 14.32
CA GLY A 584 -22.78 19.36 14.63
C GLY A 584 -22.78 18.37 13.46
N ALA A 585 -22.32 18.75 12.27
CA ALA A 585 -22.21 17.83 11.13
C ALA A 585 -21.29 16.64 11.44
N ARG A 586 -21.70 15.45 11.02
CA ARG A 586 -20.89 14.24 11.21
C ARG A 586 -19.76 14.23 10.20
N LEU A 587 -18.69 13.49 10.51
CA LEU A 587 -17.56 13.33 9.60
C LEU A 587 -18.01 12.79 8.22
N ALA A 588 -18.97 11.87 8.20
CA ALA A 588 -19.52 11.30 6.97
C ALA A 588 -20.11 12.36 6.03
N ASP A 589 -20.71 13.41 6.58
CA ASP A 589 -21.38 14.48 5.82
C ASP A 589 -20.35 15.51 5.29
N MET A 590 -19.18 15.60 5.94
CA MET A 590 -18.07 16.51 5.60
C MET A 590 -17.06 15.93 4.60
N VAL A 591 -17.32 14.74 4.03
CA VAL A 591 -16.37 14.05 3.14
C VAL A 591 -16.78 14.24 1.68
N VAL A 592 -15.81 14.70 0.87
CA VAL A 592 -16.00 15.02 -0.56
C VAL A 592 -14.81 14.56 -1.41
N ASP A 593 -15.03 14.45 -2.72
CA ASP A 593 -13.97 14.19 -3.70
C ASP A 593 -13.03 15.41 -3.80
N PRO A 594 -11.69 15.22 -3.92
CA PRO A 594 -10.76 16.35 -4.04
C PRO A 594 -11.03 17.26 -5.25
N LEU A 595 -11.56 16.73 -6.35
CA LEU A 595 -11.87 17.51 -7.56
C LEU A 595 -13.02 18.50 -7.31
N GLU A 596 -13.98 18.17 -6.43
CA GLU A 596 -15.06 19.08 -6.04
C GLU A 596 -14.51 20.33 -5.33
N VAL A 597 -13.46 20.19 -4.52
CA VAL A 597 -12.80 21.32 -3.83
C VAL A 597 -11.93 22.13 -4.81
N LEU A 598 -11.31 21.45 -5.79
CA LEU A 598 -10.46 22.09 -6.80
C LEU A 598 -11.22 22.76 -7.94
N ALA A 599 -12.54 22.51 -8.07
CA ALA A 599 -13.37 23.22 -9.03
C ALA A 599 -13.27 24.74 -8.82
N ILE A 600 -13.28 25.50 -9.93
CA ILE A 600 -13.01 26.94 -9.93
C ILE A 600 -14.04 27.66 -9.04
N ASP A 601 -15.32 27.35 -9.22
CA ASP A 601 -16.43 27.97 -8.51
C ASP A 601 -16.79 27.28 -7.18
N SER A 602 -15.92 26.39 -6.68
CA SER A 602 -16.20 25.64 -5.47
C SER A 602 -16.17 26.54 -4.23
N PRO A 603 -17.26 26.61 -3.44
CA PRO A 603 -17.27 27.30 -2.16
C PRO A 603 -16.64 26.46 -1.04
N LEU A 604 -16.25 25.21 -1.33
CA LEU A 604 -15.81 24.26 -0.33
C LEU A 604 -14.38 24.57 0.13
N ARG A 605 -14.14 24.37 1.43
CA ARG A 605 -12.83 24.57 2.07
C ARG A 605 -12.51 23.39 2.95
N ILE A 606 -11.23 23.03 2.99
CA ILE A 606 -10.73 21.99 3.91
C ILE A 606 -10.99 22.42 5.36
N ASN A 607 -11.27 21.44 6.21
CA ASN A 607 -11.50 21.67 7.64
C ASN A 607 -10.15 21.75 8.37
N ASP A 608 -9.57 22.94 8.41
CA ASP A 608 -8.24 23.18 8.99
C ASP A 608 -8.14 22.66 10.44
N LEU A 609 -9.18 22.91 11.24
CA LEU A 609 -9.25 22.49 12.64
C LEU A 609 -9.34 20.97 12.79
N TYR A 610 -10.08 20.28 11.92
CA TYR A 610 -10.13 18.83 11.92
C TYR A 610 -8.73 18.24 11.65
N TYR A 611 -8.02 18.72 10.63
CA TYR A 611 -6.69 18.19 10.32
C TYR A 611 -5.69 18.48 11.45
N ILE A 612 -5.71 19.67 12.05
CA ILE A 612 -4.81 20.00 13.17
C ILE A 612 -5.16 19.15 14.39
N ASN A 613 -6.40 19.20 14.87
CA ASN A 613 -6.79 18.61 16.15
C ASN A 613 -6.98 17.08 16.12
N LYS A 614 -7.41 16.52 14.97
CA LYS A 614 -7.74 15.09 14.87
C LYS A 614 -6.69 14.27 14.13
N GLN A 615 -5.80 14.90 13.36
CA GLN A 615 -4.78 14.18 12.59
C GLN A 615 -3.36 14.52 13.07
N ILE A 616 -2.97 15.79 13.03
CA ILE A 616 -1.59 16.23 13.30
C ILE A 616 -1.26 16.11 14.79
N ILE A 617 -2.03 16.77 15.66
CA ILE A 617 -1.74 16.81 17.11
C ILE A 617 -1.71 15.40 17.73
N PRO A 618 -2.71 14.51 17.54
CA PRO A 618 -2.68 13.19 18.16
C PRO A 618 -1.52 12.29 17.70
N ALA A 619 -1.01 12.51 16.49
CA ALA A 619 0.12 11.77 15.96
C ALA A 619 1.43 12.21 16.63
N LEU A 620 1.66 13.53 16.71
CA LEU A 620 2.85 14.11 17.33
C LEU A 620 2.82 14.03 18.86
N GLN A 621 1.64 14.13 19.49
CA GLN A 621 1.47 14.06 20.95
C GLN A 621 1.91 12.71 21.51
N ARG A 622 1.74 11.61 20.75
CA ARG A 622 2.23 10.28 21.16
C ARG A 622 3.76 10.18 21.26
N LEU A 623 4.47 11.02 20.51
CA LEU A 623 5.93 11.09 20.52
C LEU A 623 6.39 12.11 21.54
N PHE A 624 6.01 13.37 21.34
CA PHE A 624 6.51 14.48 22.16
C PHE A 624 5.89 14.53 23.55
N GLY A 625 4.76 13.85 23.77
CA GLY A 625 4.21 13.63 25.11
C GLY A 625 5.16 12.81 26.00
N LEU A 626 5.97 11.92 25.42
CA LEU A 626 6.98 11.12 26.16
C LEU A 626 8.14 11.99 26.67
N VAL A 627 8.31 13.19 26.13
CA VAL A 627 9.32 14.17 26.56
C VAL A 627 8.68 15.41 27.20
N GLY A 628 7.42 15.30 27.64
CA GLY A 628 6.72 16.33 28.42
C GLY A 628 6.10 17.47 27.61
N ALA A 629 5.95 17.35 26.30
CA ALA A 629 5.28 18.37 25.49
C ALA A 629 3.76 18.21 25.48
N ASP A 630 3.02 19.31 25.62
CA ASP A 630 1.58 19.38 25.36
C ASP A 630 1.30 20.21 24.10
N LEU A 631 1.00 19.53 23.01
CA LEU A 631 0.74 20.16 21.72
C LEU A 631 -0.64 20.82 21.66
N ASN A 632 -1.60 20.37 22.48
CA ASN A 632 -2.91 21.05 22.55
C ASN A 632 -2.74 22.42 23.18
N LEU A 633 -1.94 22.51 24.26
CA LEU A 633 -1.58 23.77 24.88
C LEU A 633 -0.85 24.69 23.89
N TRP A 634 0.16 24.18 23.17
CA TRP A 634 0.91 24.99 22.18
C TRP A 634 0.04 25.53 21.06
N PHE A 635 -0.99 24.77 20.67
CA PHE A 635 -1.96 25.20 19.67
C PHE A 635 -2.97 26.21 20.24
N ALA A 636 -3.40 26.05 21.49
CA ALA A 636 -4.30 26.98 22.17
C ALA A 636 -3.66 28.34 22.45
N GLU A 637 -2.37 28.36 22.82
CA GLU A 637 -1.57 29.58 23.04
C GLU A 637 -1.28 30.37 21.76
N MET A 638 -1.45 29.74 20.60
CA MET A 638 -1.12 30.38 19.33
C MET A 638 -2.06 31.55 19.02
N PRO A 639 -1.53 32.71 18.59
CA PRO A 639 -2.33 33.77 17.99
C PRO A 639 -3.04 33.23 16.74
N ARG A 640 -4.38 33.23 16.75
CA ARG A 640 -5.16 32.79 15.59
C ARG A 640 -4.92 33.78 14.44
N PRO A 641 -4.30 33.36 13.33
CA PRO A 641 -4.04 34.27 12.24
C PRO A 641 -5.37 34.74 11.65
N ILE A 642 -5.48 36.05 11.39
CA ILE A 642 -6.54 36.59 10.56
C ILE A 642 -6.33 35.98 9.17
N ARG A 643 -7.29 35.17 8.72
CA ARG A 643 -7.27 34.65 7.36
C ARG A 643 -7.66 35.79 6.44
N GLU A 644 -6.77 36.16 5.52
CA GLU A 644 -7.12 37.05 4.41
C GLU A 644 -8.38 36.47 3.76
N ALA A 645 -9.45 37.26 3.75
CA ALA A 645 -10.71 36.83 3.14
C ALA A 645 -10.42 36.52 1.68
N SER A 646 -10.37 35.23 1.33
CA SER A 646 -10.27 34.79 -0.06
C SER A 646 -11.32 35.57 -0.85
N VAL A 647 -10.86 36.30 -1.87
CA VAL A 647 -11.66 37.28 -2.61
C VAL A 647 -12.97 36.62 -3.00
N LYS A 648 -14.05 37.02 -2.31
CA LYS A 648 -15.39 36.53 -2.59
C LYS A 648 -15.69 36.86 -4.05
N HIS A 649 -15.99 35.83 -4.85
CA HIS A 649 -16.38 36.00 -6.24
C HIS A 649 -17.52 37.01 -6.35
N ALA A 650 -17.46 37.84 -7.39
CA ALA A 650 -18.60 38.66 -7.79
C ALA A 650 -19.75 37.72 -8.21
N PHE A 651 -20.96 38.12 -7.82
CA PHE A 651 -22.25 37.67 -8.32
C PHE A 651 -22.19 36.76 -9.57
N THR A 652 -22.32 35.46 -9.37
CA THR A 652 -23.22 34.72 -10.25
C THR A 652 -24.61 34.93 -9.67
N SER A 653 -25.54 35.43 -10.48
CA SER A 653 -26.95 35.58 -10.15
C SER A 653 -27.58 34.20 -10.00
N ASN A 654 -27.20 33.47 -8.95
CA ASN A 654 -27.86 32.24 -8.60
C ASN A 654 -29.24 32.64 -8.04
N ILE A 655 -30.29 32.28 -8.78
CA ILE A 655 -31.69 32.63 -8.51
C ILE A 655 -32.13 32.11 -7.12
N HIS A 656 -31.41 31.13 -6.56
CA HIS A 656 -31.62 30.63 -5.21
C HIS A 656 -30.52 31.13 -4.24
N ARG A 657 -30.79 32.27 -3.60
CA ARG A 657 -30.02 32.82 -2.47
C ARG A 657 -30.21 31.95 -1.21
N THR A 658 -29.46 30.86 -1.08
CA THR A 658 -29.69 29.87 0.01
C THR A 658 -28.78 30.00 1.23
N ARG A 659 -27.78 30.89 1.22
CA ARG A 659 -26.78 30.97 2.30
C ARG A 659 -26.67 32.37 2.91
N ILE A 660 -26.47 32.45 4.23
CA ILE A 660 -26.35 33.70 5.00
C ILE A 660 -25.15 34.56 4.53
N ASP A 661 -24.08 33.92 4.03
CA ASP A 661 -22.90 34.59 3.45
C ASP A 661 -23.23 35.52 2.27
N SER A 662 -24.31 35.23 1.53
CA SER A 662 -24.83 36.08 0.46
C SER A 662 -25.51 37.36 0.94
N TYR A 663 -25.79 37.47 2.24
CA TYR A 663 -26.43 38.63 2.89
C TYR A 663 -25.44 39.51 3.66
N TYR A 664 -24.17 39.11 3.82
CA TYR A 664 -23.15 39.94 4.46
C TYR A 664 -22.60 40.99 3.49
N LEU A 665 -22.78 42.26 3.84
CA LEU A 665 -22.43 43.43 3.03
C LEU A 665 -20.97 43.90 3.20
N SER A 666 -20.20 43.38 4.15
CA SER A 666 -18.80 43.79 4.34
C SER A 666 -17.81 42.91 3.56
N LYS A 667 -16.92 43.56 2.81
CA LYS A 667 -15.78 42.95 2.11
C LYS A 667 -14.48 43.48 2.70
N HIS A 668 -13.34 42.92 2.30
CA HIS A 668 -12.02 43.43 2.67
C HIS A 668 -11.37 44.06 1.43
N CYS A 669 -10.63 45.15 1.62
CA CYS A 669 -9.83 45.81 0.60
C CYS A 669 -8.75 44.85 0.09
N VAL A 670 -8.64 44.72 -1.22
CA VAL A 670 -7.71 43.78 -1.87
C VAL A 670 -6.23 44.16 -1.65
N LEU A 671 -5.96 45.44 -1.33
CA LEU A 671 -4.60 45.96 -1.12
C LEU A 671 -4.18 45.97 0.35
N CYS A 672 -4.99 46.53 1.24
CA CYS A 672 -4.62 46.70 2.66
C CYS A 672 -5.37 45.76 3.62
N GLY A 673 -6.37 45.02 3.15
CA GLY A 673 -7.20 44.15 3.99
C GLY A 673 -8.19 44.87 4.90
N GLY A 674 -8.29 46.21 4.87
CA GLY A 674 -9.29 46.97 5.64
C GLY A 674 -10.74 46.67 5.20
N LEU A 675 -11.72 46.86 6.07
CA LEU A 675 -13.13 46.60 5.75
C LEU A 675 -13.66 47.63 4.73
N VAL A 676 -14.46 47.15 3.77
CA VAL A 676 -15.09 47.96 2.71
C VAL A 676 -16.56 47.59 2.55
N GLN A 677 -17.37 48.55 2.10
CA GLN A 677 -18.80 48.36 1.80
C GLN A 677 -19.01 47.43 0.59
N ALA A 678 -20.19 46.81 0.48
CA ALA A 678 -20.46 45.67 -0.42
C ALA A 678 -20.12 45.92 -1.90
N SER A 679 -20.27 47.16 -2.36
CA SER A 679 -20.01 47.62 -3.73
C SER A 679 -18.54 47.92 -4.00
N ALA A 680 -17.73 48.22 -2.97
CA ALA A 680 -16.34 48.61 -3.11
C ALA A 680 -15.38 47.43 -2.93
N ARG A 681 -14.31 47.39 -3.73
CA ARG A 681 -13.21 46.39 -3.63
C ARG A 681 -11.92 46.97 -3.03
N LEU A 682 -11.84 48.29 -2.93
CA LEU A 682 -10.74 49.06 -2.33
C LEU A 682 -11.33 49.98 -1.27
N CYS A 683 -10.59 50.21 -0.17
CA CYS A 683 -11.02 51.19 0.84
C CYS A 683 -10.73 52.61 0.38
N ASP A 684 -11.37 53.59 1.02
CA ASP A 684 -11.25 55.00 0.63
C ASP A 684 -9.79 55.50 0.71
N GLN A 685 -9.01 55.02 1.68
CA GLN A 685 -7.58 55.32 1.80
C GLN A 685 -6.75 54.77 0.63
N CYS A 686 -7.01 53.54 0.19
CA CYS A 686 -6.32 52.96 -0.96
C CYS A 686 -6.83 53.54 -2.28
N SER A 687 -8.09 53.98 -2.34
CA SER A 687 -8.67 54.62 -3.52
C SER A 687 -8.21 56.07 -3.67
N ALA A 688 -7.78 56.74 -2.59
CA ALA A 688 -7.26 58.11 -2.63
C ALA A 688 -5.93 58.22 -3.40
N ASN A 689 -5.11 57.16 -3.44
CA ASN A 689 -3.91 57.11 -4.27
C ASN A 689 -4.11 56.13 -5.44
N GLU A 690 -4.83 56.59 -6.45
CA GLU A 690 -5.23 55.78 -7.60
C GLU A 690 -4.03 55.21 -8.36
N VAL A 691 -2.95 55.98 -8.52
CA VAL A 691 -1.73 55.55 -9.23
C VAL A 691 -1.05 54.39 -8.50
N ALA A 692 -0.89 54.48 -7.19
CA ALA A 692 -0.30 53.41 -6.39
C ALA A 692 -1.19 52.16 -6.37
N ALA A 693 -2.51 52.34 -6.26
CA ALA A 693 -3.47 51.23 -6.27
C ALA A 693 -3.50 50.52 -7.63
N ALA A 694 -3.53 51.28 -8.74
CA ALA A 694 -3.46 50.74 -10.09
C ALA A 694 -2.15 49.98 -10.30
N THR A 695 -1.00 50.55 -9.93
CA THR A 695 0.31 49.90 -10.05
C THR A 695 0.37 48.58 -9.27
N ALA A 696 -0.15 48.55 -8.04
CA ALA A 696 -0.16 47.35 -7.22
C ALA A 696 -1.09 46.25 -7.78
N VAL A 697 -2.29 46.62 -8.25
CA VAL A 697 -3.25 45.67 -8.84
C VAL A 697 -2.75 45.15 -10.20
N ILE A 698 -2.21 46.02 -11.06
CA ILE A 698 -1.64 45.66 -12.35
C ILE A 698 -0.42 44.76 -12.15
N GLY A 699 0.51 45.14 -11.27
CA GLY A 699 1.71 44.34 -10.98
C GLY A 699 1.36 42.95 -10.43
N LYS A 700 0.36 42.86 -9.53
CA LYS A 700 -0.13 41.57 -9.03
C LYS A 700 -0.77 40.74 -10.12
N THR A 701 -1.61 41.34 -10.97
CA THR A 701 -2.30 40.65 -12.07
C THR A 701 -1.31 40.14 -13.12
N SER A 702 -0.38 41.00 -13.55
CA SER A 702 0.67 40.65 -14.52
C SER A 702 1.60 39.53 -14.00
N LYS A 703 1.97 39.56 -12.72
CA LYS A 703 2.74 38.46 -12.11
C LYS A 703 1.99 37.13 -12.14
N LEU A 704 0.71 37.14 -11.76
CA LEU A 704 -0.14 35.94 -11.76
C LEU A 704 -0.38 35.42 -13.19
N GLU A 705 -0.47 36.31 -14.17
CA GLU A 705 -0.59 35.95 -15.58
C GLU A 705 0.69 35.28 -16.12
N GLN A 706 1.86 35.85 -15.83
CA GLN A 706 3.15 35.24 -16.20
C GLN A 706 3.32 33.86 -15.56
N GLU A 707 2.96 33.72 -14.29
CA GLU A 707 2.98 32.44 -13.59
C GLU A 707 2.01 31.43 -14.23
N MET A 708 0.79 31.87 -14.59
CA MET A 708 -0.17 31.02 -15.29
C MET A 708 0.35 30.56 -16.66
N GLN A 709 0.88 31.47 -17.46
CA GLN A 709 1.47 31.16 -18.78
C GLN A 709 2.59 30.14 -18.66
N HIS A 710 3.45 30.27 -17.64
CA HIS A 710 4.50 29.30 -17.36
C HIS A 710 3.94 27.91 -17.02
N LEU A 711 2.96 27.82 -16.11
CA LEU A 711 2.33 26.55 -15.73
C LEU A 711 1.58 25.90 -16.91
N VAL A 712 0.91 26.70 -17.73
CA VAL A 712 0.23 26.26 -18.96
C VAL A 712 1.25 25.70 -19.95
N SER A 713 2.37 26.39 -20.20
CA SER A 713 3.45 25.90 -21.05
C SER A 713 4.00 24.53 -20.59
N ILE A 714 4.22 24.36 -19.28
CA ILE A 714 4.61 23.06 -18.70
C ILE A 714 3.55 21.99 -19.00
N CYS A 715 2.27 22.31 -18.83
CA CYS A 715 1.18 21.38 -19.15
C CYS A 715 1.09 21.05 -20.64
N HIS A 716 1.33 21.99 -21.54
CA HIS A 716 1.39 21.72 -22.99
C HIS A 716 2.56 20.82 -23.35
N HIS A 717 3.74 21.05 -22.78
CA HIS A 717 4.92 20.20 -22.97
C HIS A 717 4.67 18.76 -22.50
N CYS A 718 3.97 18.61 -21.37
CA CYS A 718 3.55 17.30 -20.83
C CYS A 718 2.43 16.62 -21.66
N GLY A 719 1.76 17.36 -22.56
CA GLY A 719 0.66 16.84 -23.38
C GLY A 719 -0.74 16.97 -22.76
N GLY A 720 -0.90 17.81 -21.73
CA GLY A 720 -2.17 18.07 -21.05
C GLY A 720 -3.02 19.21 -21.65
N GLY A 721 -2.52 19.89 -22.68
CA GLY A 721 -3.20 20.99 -23.36
C GLY A 721 -4.34 20.53 -24.30
N ASP A 722 -5.30 21.41 -24.52
CA ASP A 722 -6.39 21.31 -25.49
C ASP A 722 -5.88 21.67 -26.88
N ARG A 723 -6.23 20.85 -27.85
CA ARG A 723 -5.81 21.02 -29.25
C ARG A 723 -6.92 21.56 -30.13
N LEU A 724 -8.14 21.73 -29.60
CA LEU A 724 -9.23 22.39 -30.33
C LEU A 724 -9.19 23.91 -30.18
N LEU A 725 -8.85 24.40 -28.99
CA LEU A 725 -8.80 25.83 -28.66
C LEU A 725 -7.37 26.39 -28.64
N GLU A 726 -6.35 25.56 -28.92
CA GLU A 726 -4.90 25.81 -28.83
C GLU A 726 -4.34 26.36 -27.50
N SER A 727 -5.18 26.95 -26.63
CA SER A 727 -4.74 27.71 -25.46
C SER A 727 -5.27 27.21 -24.10
N GLY A 728 -6.15 26.19 -24.04
CA GLY A 728 -6.70 25.71 -22.76
C GLY A 728 -6.07 24.43 -22.22
N VAL A 729 -5.85 24.27 -20.92
CA VAL A 729 -5.36 22.98 -20.33
C VAL A 729 -6.49 22.15 -19.70
N LYS A 730 -6.73 20.93 -20.21
CA LYS A 730 -7.82 20.01 -19.77
C LYS A 730 -7.38 18.88 -18.84
N CYS A 731 -6.09 18.76 -18.54
CA CYS A 731 -5.58 17.71 -17.64
C CYS A 731 -6.09 17.88 -16.19
N THR A 732 -6.55 16.77 -15.59
CA THR A 732 -7.10 16.69 -14.22
C THR A 732 -6.35 15.68 -13.33
N SER A 733 -5.06 15.47 -13.58
CA SER A 733 -4.25 14.48 -12.84
C SER A 733 -4.04 14.91 -11.37
N ILE A 734 -4.72 14.21 -10.45
CA ILE A 734 -4.63 14.41 -8.98
C ILE A 734 -3.21 14.09 -8.44
N SER A 735 -2.43 13.28 -9.15
CA SER A 735 -1.06 12.94 -8.74
C SER A 735 -0.05 14.07 -9.03
N CYS A 736 -0.39 14.99 -9.93
CA CYS A 736 0.51 16.05 -10.40
C CYS A 736 0.49 17.29 -9.49
N LEU A 737 1.66 17.76 -9.03
CA LEU A 737 1.77 19.00 -8.23
C LEU A 737 1.35 20.25 -9.02
N VAL A 738 1.77 20.32 -10.29
CA VAL A 738 1.45 21.42 -11.22
C VAL A 738 -0.06 21.60 -11.36
N PHE A 739 -0.86 20.54 -11.23
CA PHE A 739 -2.32 20.64 -11.28
C PHE A 739 -2.88 21.50 -10.12
N TYR A 740 -2.38 21.31 -8.90
CA TYR A 740 -2.82 22.08 -7.73
C TYR A 740 -2.37 23.53 -7.80
N GLU A 741 -1.11 23.76 -8.19
CA GLU A 741 -0.58 25.11 -8.34
C GLU A 741 -1.31 25.87 -9.45
N ARG A 742 -1.54 25.23 -10.61
CA ARG A 742 -2.33 25.81 -11.69
C ARG A 742 -3.73 26.20 -11.22
N ARG A 743 -4.44 25.31 -10.50
CA ARG A 743 -5.79 25.63 -9.97
C ARG A 743 -5.76 26.77 -8.96
N LYS A 744 -4.72 26.85 -8.12
CA LYS A 744 -4.54 27.94 -7.16
C LYS A 744 -4.33 29.28 -7.88
N VAL A 745 -3.34 29.35 -8.78
CA VAL A 745 -3.03 30.56 -9.55
C VAL A 745 -4.23 30.96 -10.42
N GLN A 746 -4.98 29.99 -10.97
CA GLN A 746 -6.20 30.27 -11.74
C GLN A 746 -7.27 30.99 -10.92
N LYS A 747 -7.50 30.54 -9.68
CA LYS A 747 -8.45 31.20 -8.75
C LYS A 747 -7.96 32.59 -8.34
N GLU A 748 -6.67 32.74 -8.06
CA GLU A 748 -6.07 34.03 -7.67
C GLU A 748 -6.08 35.04 -8.81
N LEU A 749 -5.79 34.60 -10.04
CA LEU A 749 -5.86 35.44 -11.24
C LEU A 749 -7.31 35.88 -11.52
N LEU A 750 -8.29 34.96 -11.41
CA LEU A 750 -9.72 35.30 -11.57
C LEU A 750 -10.17 36.37 -10.58
N ALA A 751 -9.74 36.24 -9.33
CA ALA A 751 -10.01 37.24 -8.30
C ALA A 751 -9.35 38.60 -8.63
N ALA A 752 -8.09 38.61 -9.05
CA ALA A 752 -7.35 39.83 -9.35
C ALA A 752 -7.90 40.56 -10.58
N THR A 753 -8.16 39.82 -11.68
CA THR A 753 -8.69 40.38 -12.93
C THR A 753 -10.08 40.98 -12.74
N ASN A 754 -10.97 40.35 -11.97
CA ASN A 754 -12.29 40.93 -11.69
C ASN A 754 -12.17 42.27 -10.97
N VAL A 755 -11.28 42.39 -9.99
CA VAL A 755 -11.04 43.64 -9.25
C VAL A 755 -10.44 44.72 -10.16
N ALA A 756 -9.51 44.32 -11.02
CA ALA A 756 -8.85 45.23 -11.95
C ALA A 756 -9.81 45.73 -13.04
N ALA A 757 -10.66 44.85 -13.57
CA ALA A 757 -11.66 45.17 -14.58
C ALA A 757 -12.79 46.05 -14.02
N ASP A 758 -13.30 45.75 -12.82
CA ASP A 758 -14.33 46.56 -12.13
C ASP A 758 -13.89 48.02 -11.94
N LYS A 759 -12.58 48.26 -11.83
CA LYS A 759 -11.97 49.60 -11.66
C LYS A 759 -11.38 50.19 -12.94
N GLY A 760 -11.40 49.46 -14.05
CA GLY A 760 -10.79 49.90 -15.32
C GLY A 760 -9.26 49.96 -15.32
N PHE A 761 -8.59 49.35 -14.33
CA PHE A 761 -7.12 49.38 -14.21
C PHE A 761 -6.41 48.40 -15.15
N TYR A 762 -7.10 47.36 -15.62
CA TYR A 762 -6.51 46.32 -16.45
C TYR A 762 -7.54 45.78 -17.45
N PRO A 763 -7.16 45.48 -18.70
CA PRO A 763 -8.08 44.85 -19.65
C PRO A 763 -8.57 43.51 -19.12
N ARG A 764 -9.80 43.14 -19.49
CA ARG A 764 -10.41 41.89 -19.03
C ARG A 764 -9.66 40.70 -19.62
N CYS A 765 -8.82 40.06 -18.80
CA CYS A 765 -8.14 38.83 -19.15
C CYS A 765 -9.13 37.66 -19.12
N THR A 766 -9.37 37.01 -20.26
CA THR A 766 -10.24 35.84 -20.37
C THR A 766 -9.47 34.60 -19.95
N ILE A 767 -9.73 34.14 -18.73
CA ILE A 767 -9.07 32.96 -18.14
C ILE A 767 -9.33 31.67 -18.93
N GLU A 768 -10.38 31.64 -19.75
CA GLU A 768 -10.65 30.54 -20.68
C GLU A 768 -9.56 30.36 -21.75
N TRP A 769 -8.68 31.36 -21.91
CA TRP A 769 -7.52 31.29 -22.79
C TRP A 769 -6.31 30.58 -22.16
N PHE A 770 -6.43 30.09 -20.92
CA PHE A 770 -5.43 29.33 -20.15
C PHE A 770 -6.03 28.01 -19.63
#